data_AF-A0A8C4K8R0-F1
#
_entry.id   AF-A0A8C4K8R0-F1
#
_cell.length_a   1.000
_cell.length_b   1.000
_cell.length_c   1.000
_cell.angle_alpha   90.00
_cell.angle_beta   90.00
_cell.angle_gamma   90.00
#
_symmetry.space_group_name_H-M   'P 1'
#
loop_
_entity.id
_entity.type
_entity.pdbx_description
1 polymer ?
#
loop_
_entity_poly.entity_id
_entity_poly.type
_entity_poly.pdbx_seq_one_letter_code
_entity_poly.pdbx_strand_id
1 'polypeptide(L)'
;MSAAGGEPGEAAHVLFERFLRAGRCQEVLGAFRELRQRLALQGAGLPLYHGLRAALNSWSAKALWSKLDKKAAHEDYDQGTACAGTKCLVVGAGPCGLRAAIELALLGARVVLVEKRDSFSRNNVLHLWPFTIHDLRALGAKKFYGRFCTGTLDHISIRQLQLILLKVALLLGVEVHINVQFKGVLPPAGKAGGQGGGWRAALQPSTSPLSRYTFDVLISAGGGKFVPKGFQRKETRGKLAIGITTNFVNRHSRAEVEVAEISGVARIYNQQFFQNLYNKTGIDLENIVYYKDDTHYFVMTAKKQSLLKMGVILQDKPDTESLLAPDNVNREALLSYAKEAANFSTNYRLPKLEFALNHWGLPDVDVFDFTCMTRSENAALVWEHHGTRLLLGLVGDCLVEPFWPLGTGVARGFLAAFDAAWMVRRWAAGTPPLEVLAERESIYQLLSQTSPDNTNKNVSQYSIDPATRYPNINLQAIKPSQVQDLYLVGMVEVDHKAKSENRLSTVAGDAYEELLSWCRASTAGYRGVEVADFTRSWSSGLALCALVHRFRPDLVDFDAMDPLDPVRRHQTVLDAAEQELGIQPVLSSAEMASMAEPSRLGLITYLSQFYEAFKPSPGSEEVAEKPLPPRGTKGAILFLSKLQKSRTLTLKRAQDSAQKDAEPKRSRREAELDPGPDGDVWDNGHEQPPDPGQPAARGDSSDACYFCGRRVYIVERASAEGRFFHRGCFQCRRCGATLRLGDYAFDDEDGHFYCSLHYPNLPGMELPQEEPPALPDGDAAGRPPSPDTGSPRAAPEEAAPAQPGLPSTPVPPPAALRESPPAAEDAASPGEQDAMEQPAPEPVAEEAREQQGPGAEPCGAPEEGEESGGRRKIVLTPLEKLKLSTLSLTADGEPEPPQKPPRLRLRAAPTLLAAPGQGQEEEEEKEEEEEEEAEEEASEESNSEEEEEEGSDLGTVAEPCLILEEAEKYPTWKRTWLRQTREAQMKRFCKAQAIQRRLEEIEVTFQEVEKQGIKLEKFLREEGGAQGDLRTQWMNQLLHVVQKKNSLVSEESDLMIAVQELKLEEQQCQLDQQLRRYMHKEEALKTPEERAAEREILAQLLDVVNKRNTLIHIQEEKRLSELQA
;
A
#
# COMPACT_ATOMS: atom_id res chain seq x y z
N MET A 1 -8.78 10.70 -66.73
CA MET A 1 -8.83 11.34 -65.40
C MET A 1 -10.28 11.43 -64.94
N SER A 2 -10.63 10.72 -63.87
CA SER A 2 -11.72 11.05 -62.95
C SER A 2 -11.44 10.30 -61.65
N ALA A 3 -11.56 10.95 -60.49
CA ALA A 3 -11.26 10.32 -59.21
C ALA A 3 -12.52 9.63 -58.66
N ALA A 4 -12.43 8.33 -58.37
CA ALA A 4 -13.51 7.61 -57.69
C ALA A 4 -13.59 8.08 -56.23
N GLY A 5 -14.66 8.79 -55.88
CA GLY A 5 -14.95 9.20 -54.50
C GLY A 5 -15.66 8.08 -53.75
N GLY A 6 -14.94 7.40 -52.85
CA GLY A 6 -15.57 6.51 -51.86
C GLY A 6 -16.47 7.29 -50.89
N GLU A 7 -17.44 6.60 -50.29
CA GLU A 7 -18.50 7.26 -49.52
C GLU A 7 -17.99 8.01 -48.28
N PRO A 8 -18.70 9.07 -47.82
CA PRO A 8 -18.29 9.85 -46.65
C PRO A 8 -18.04 9.03 -45.38
N GLY A 9 -18.89 8.01 -45.13
CA GLY A 9 -18.84 7.14 -43.96
C GLY A 9 -17.68 6.14 -43.97
N GLU A 10 -17.41 5.50 -45.11
CA GLU A 10 -16.31 4.53 -45.24
C GLU A 10 -14.95 5.16 -44.89
N ALA A 11 -14.69 6.36 -45.42
CA ALA A 11 -13.51 7.14 -45.07
C ALA A 11 -13.42 7.51 -43.56
N ALA A 12 -14.56 7.68 -42.89
CA ALA A 12 -14.59 7.93 -41.45
C ALA A 12 -14.32 6.65 -40.63
N HIS A 13 -14.81 5.49 -41.08
CA HIS A 13 -14.48 4.20 -40.46
C HIS A 13 -13.00 3.85 -40.58
N VAL A 14 -12.35 4.13 -41.72
CA VAL A 14 -10.90 3.97 -41.87
C VAL A 14 -10.11 4.86 -40.89
N LEU A 15 -10.53 6.12 -40.70
CA LEU A 15 -9.92 7.01 -39.70
C LEU A 15 -10.15 6.54 -38.26
N PHE A 16 -11.32 5.97 -37.96
CA PHE A 16 -11.64 5.39 -36.66
C PHE A 16 -10.80 4.15 -36.36
N GLU A 17 -10.68 3.21 -37.31
CA GLU A 17 -9.78 2.05 -37.18
C GLU A 17 -8.31 2.47 -37.03
N ARG A 18 -7.87 3.53 -37.74
CA ARG A 18 -6.52 4.10 -37.54
C ARG A 18 -6.33 4.68 -36.14
N PHE A 19 -7.36 5.30 -35.56
CA PHE A 19 -7.37 5.77 -34.16
C PHE A 19 -7.36 4.60 -33.15
N LEU A 20 -8.14 3.53 -33.39
CA LEU A 20 -8.12 2.33 -32.56
C LEU A 20 -6.74 1.67 -32.55
N ARG A 21 -6.07 1.57 -33.70
CA ARG A 21 -4.78 0.89 -33.88
C ARG A 21 -3.55 1.76 -33.52
N ALA A 22 -3.69 3.08 -33.38
CA ALA A 22 -2.58 3.99 -33.08
C ALA A 22 -1.83 3.63 -31.78
N GLY A 23 -0.49 3.61 -31.86
CA GLY A 23 0.41 3.06 -30.83
C GLY A 23 1.30 4.09 -30.11
N ARG A 24 1.21 5.37 -30.50
CA ARG A 24 1.88 6.51 -29.84
C ARG A 24 0.86 7.61 -29.50
N CYS A 25 1.09 8.35 -28.41
CA CYS A 25 0.20 9.42 -27.95
C CYS A 25 -0.11 10.47 -29.05
N GLN A 26 0.92 10.94 -29.76
CA GLN A 26 0.76 11.90 -30.86
C GLN A 26 -0.07 11.33 -32.04
N GLU A 27 0.03 10.04 -32.35
CA GLU A 27 -0.74 9.37 -33.39
C GLU A 27 -2.23 9.28 -33.01
N VAL A 28 -2.53 8.89 -31.77
CA VAL A 28 -3.90 8.86 -31.24
C VAL A 28 -4.53 10.25 -31.33
N LEU A 29 -3.82 11.28 -30.86
CA LEU A 29 -4.27 12.67 -30.91
C LEU A 29 -4.40 13.20 -32.34
N GLY A 30 -3.56 12.75 -33.28
CA GLY A 30 -3.63 13.09 -34.71
C GLY A 30 -4.86 12.48 -35.38
N ALA A 31 -4.98 11.14 -35.31
CA ALA A 31 -6.10 10.40 -35.88
C ALA A 31 -7.46 10.85 -35.34
N PHE A 32 -7.56 11.17 -34.04
CA PHE A 32 -8.79 11.70 -33.47
C PHE A 32 -9.15 13.11 -34.00
N ARG A 33 -8.16 13.98 -34.24
CA ARG A 33 -8.38 15.31 -34.84
C ARG A 33 -8.85 15.19 -36.29
N GLU A 34 -8.23 14.34 -37.10
CA GLU A 34 -8.66 14.08 -38.49
C GLU A 34 -10.05 13.46 -38.56
N LEU A 35 -10.36 12.49 -37.68
CA LEU A 35 -11.69 11.89 -37.56
C LEU A 35 -12.76 12.95 -37.24
N ARG A 36 -12.51 13.80 -36.25
CA ARG A 36 -13.43 14.90 -35.89
C ARG A 36 -13.61 15.91 -37.03
N GLN A 37 -12.55 16.23 -37.77
CA GLN A 37 -12.63 17.11 -38.94
C GLN A 37 -13.45 16.47 -40.06
N ARG A 38 -13.25 15.18 -40.36
CA ARG A 38 -14.02 14.44 -41.38
C ARG A 38 -15.51 14.35 -41.05
N LEU A 39 -15.85 14.18 -39.77
CA LEU A 39 -17.23 14.13 -39.28
C LEU A 39 -17.83 15.52 -38.97
N ALA A 40 -17.08 16.61 -39.17
CA ALA A 40 -17.46 17.99 -38.82
C ALA A 40 -17.86 18.22 -37.34
N LEU A 41 -17.45 17.33 -36.43
CA LEU A 41 -17.89 17.34 -35.03
C LEU A 41 -17.12 18.36 -34.17
N GLN A 42 -17.74 19.52 -33.96
CA GLN A 42 -17.28 20.58 -33.06
C GLN A 42 -17.74 20.36 -31.60
N GLY A 43 -17.13 21.06 -30.64
CA GLY A 43 -17.49 20.97 -29.21
C GLY A 43 -16.61 20.01 -28.39
N ALA A 44 -17.09 19.66 -27.19
CA ALA A 44 -16.44 18.81 -26.19
C ALA A 44 -17.51 18.16 -25.27
N GLY A 45 -17.10 17.22 -24.42
CA GLY A 45 -17.98 16.45 -23.52
C GLY A 45 -18.95 15.51 -24.25
N LEU A 46 -19.97 15.02 -23.54
CA LEU A 46 -20.91 14.00 -24.02
C LEU A 46 -21.64 14.33 -25.35
N PRO A 47 -21.98 15.60 -25.69
CA PRO A 47 -22.52 15.91 -27.02
C PRO A 47 -21.60 15.50 -28.18
N LEU A 48 -20.27 15.51 -27.99
CA LEU A 48 -19.31 14.99 -28.96
C LEU A 48 -19.34 13.46 -29.00
N TYR A 49 -19.49 12.78 -27.86
CA TYR A 49 -19.66 11.33 -27.79
C TYR A 49 -20.89 10.86 -28.55
N HIS A 50 -22.06 11.47 -28.33
CA HIS A 50 -23.28 11.12 -29.05
C HIS A 50 -23.16 11.39 -30.56
N GLY A 51 -22.51 12.47 -30.96
CA GLY A 51 -22.20 12.75 -32.37
C GLY A 51 -21.27 11.70 -33.01
N LEU A 52 -20.25 11.24 -32.28
CA LEU A 52 -19.36 10.15 -32.73
C LEU A 52 -20.13 8.82 -32.85
N ARG A 53 -20.90 8.44 -31.83
CA ARG A 53 -21.73 7.22 -31.81
C ARG A 53 -22.73 7.19 -32.96
N ALA A 54 -23.42 8.30 -33.22
CA ALA A 54 -24.39 8.41 -34.32
C ALA A 54 -23.74 8.31 -35.72
N ALA A 55 -22.54 8.86 -35.88
CA ALA A 55 -21.82 8.85 -37.15
C ALA A 55 -20.99 7.58 -37.44
N LEU A 56 -20.70 6.77 -36.42
CA LEU A 56 -19.81 5.59 -36.51
C LEU A 56 -20.58 4.31 -36.17
N ASN A 57 -21.47 3.90 -37.07
CA ASN A 57 -22.43 2.80 -36.87
C ASN A 57 -21.94 1.40 -37.31
N SER A 58 -20.64 1.22 -37.63
CA SER A 58 -20.09 -0.08 -38.06
C SER A 58 -20.13 -1.13 -36.94
N TRP A 59 -20.17 -2.42 -37.29
CA TRP A 59 -20.16 -3.53 -36.33
C TRP A 59 -18.98 -3.43 -35.35
N SER A 60 -17.80 -3.05 -35.87
CA SER A 60 -16.57 -2.84 -35.11
C SER A 60 -16.72 -1.79 -34.01
N ALA A 61 -17.50 -0.73 -34.27
CA ALA A 61 -17.74 0.38 -33.36
C ALA A 61 -18.93 0.14 -32.40
N LYS A 62 -20.02 -0.49 -32.87
CA LYS A 62 -21.21 -0.83 -32.06
C LYS A 62 -20.88 -1.55 -30.76
N ALA A 63 -19.98 -2.55 -30.81
CA ALA A 63 -19.55 -3.31 -29.64
C ALA A 63 -18.74 -2.47 -28.60
N LEU A 64 -18.13 -1.37 -29.02
CA LEU A 64 -17.50 -0.40 -28.11
C LEU A 64 -18.54 0.58 -27.54
N TRP A 65 -19.47 1.06 -28.37
CA TRP A 65 -20.55 1.96 -27.92
C TRP A 65 -21.41 1.30 -26.85
N SER A 66 -21.92 0.09 -27.09
CA SER A 66 -22.70 -0.68 -26.10
C SER A 66 -22.04 -0.73 -24.72
N LYS A 67 -20.72 -0.97 -24.64
CA LYS A 67 -20.00 -1.03 -23.36
C LYS A 67 -19.83 0.33 -22.68
N LEU A 68 -19.56 1.40 -23.45
CA LEU A 68 -19.50 2.76 -22.92
C LEU A 68 -20.88 3.28 -22.52
N ASP A 69 -21.93 2.93 -23.27
CA ASP A 69 -23.33 3.24 -22.97
C ASP A 69 -23.81 2.51 -21.71
N LYS A 70 -23.53 1.20 -21.56
CA LYS A 70 -23.88 0.41 -20.35
C LYS A 70 -23.21 0.97 -19.08
N LYS A 71 -22.02 1.61 -19.19
CA LYS A 71 -21.42 2.38 -18.07
C LYS A 71 -22.07 3.76 -17.89
N ALA A 72 -22.28 4.51 -18.97
CA ALA A 72 -22.85 5.87 -18.90
C ALA A 72 -24.31 5.93 -18.43
N ALA A 73 -25.07 4.83 -18.60
CA ALA A 73 -26.46 4.71 -18.18
C ALA A 73 -26.66 4.47 -16.67
N HIS A 74 -25.60 4.18 -15.91
CA HIS A 74 -25.69 3.92 -14.46
C HIS A 74 -26.17 5.16 -13.70
N GLU A 75 -27.08 4.97 -12.74
CA GLU A 75 -27.83 6.03 -12.04
C GLU A 75 -26.95 7.14 -11.43
N ASP A 76 -25.76 6.79 -10.95
CA ASP A 76 -24.76 7.72 -10.41
C ASP A 76 -24.41 8.89 -11.33
N TYR A 77 -24.43 8.68 -12.66
CA TYR A 77 -24.07 9.71 -13.64
C TYR A 77 -25.24 10.65 -13.98
N ASP A 78 -26.48 10.31 -13.56
CA ASP A 78 -27.72 11.05 -13.86
C ASP A 78 -27.84 11.38 -15.36
N GLN A 79 -27.70 10.36 -16.21
CA GLN A 79 -27.66 10.45 -17.68
C GLN A 79 -26.62 11.45 -18.23
N GLY A 80 -25.55 11.73 -17.47
CA GLY A 80 -24.54 12.72 -17.82
C GLY A 80 -24.95 14.17 -17.51
N THR A 81 -25.86 14.37 -16.55
CA THR A 81 -26.31 15.71 -16.13
C THR A 81 -25.84 16.09 -14.72
N ALA A 82 -25.47 15.12 -13.87
CA ALA A 82 -25.11 15.31 -12.45
C ALA A 82 -24.08 16.41 -12.19
N CYS A 83 -23.13 16.63 -13.10
CA CYS A 83 -22.10 17.66 -13.02
C CYS A 83 -22.09 18.63 -14.21
N ALA A 84 -23.18 18.75 -14.99
CA ALA A 84 -23.20 19.55 -16.24
C ALA A 84 -22.81 21.03 -16.09
N GLY A 85 -23.00 21.64 -14.91
CA GLY A 85 -22.55 23.00 -14.61
C GLY A 85 -21.06 23.13 -14.26
N THR A 86 -20.38 22.02 -13.99
CA THR A 86 -19.04 21.98 -13.36
C THR A 86 -17.92 22.00 -14.40
N LYS A 87 -16.89 22.83 -14.15
CA LYS A 87 -15.68 22.90 -14.98
C LYS A 87 -14.49 22.34 -14.22
N CYS A 88 -13.88 21.30 -14.77
CA CYS A 88 -12.79 20.55 -14.17
C CYS A 88 -11.48 20.78 -14.93
N LEU A 89 -10.39 21.03 -14.19
CA LEU A 89 -9.02 20.88 -14.70
C LEU A 89 -8.38 19.63 -14.09
N VAL A 90 -7.87 18.72 -14.93
CA VAL A 90 -7.11 17.55 -14.51
C VAL A 90 -5.63 17.75 -14.86
N VAL A 91 -4.73 17.50 -13.90
CA VAL A 91 -3.28 17.69 -14.09
C VAL A 91 -2.57 16.33 -14.12
N GLY A 92 -2.10 15.95 -15.30
CA GLY A 92 -1.35 14.72 -15.57
C GLY A 92 -2.16 13.66 -16.34
N ALA A 93 -1.64 13.22 -17.49
CA ALA A 93 -2.20 12.13 -18.29
C ALA A 93 -1.67 10.74 -17.86
N GLY A 94 -1.31 10.57 -16.59
CA GLY A 94 -1.04 9.25 -16.01
C GLY A 94 -2.32 8.41 -15.95
N PRO A 95 -2.24 7.08 -15.76
CA PRO A 95 -3.42 6.20 -15.74
C PRO A 95 -4.54 6.70 -14.83
N CYS A 96 -4.21 7.07 -13.59
CA CYS A 96 -5.17 7.53 -12.59
C CYS A 96 -5.80 8.89 -12.95
N GLY A 97 -5.05 9.78 -13.63
CA GLY A 97 -5.55 11.08 -14.10
C GLY A 97 -6.49 10.96 -15.30
N LEU A 98 -6.12 10.13 -16.29
CA LEU A 98 -7.03 9.77 -17.39
C LEU A 98 -8.27 9.04 -16.86
N ARG A 99 -8.12 8.15 -15.87
CA ARG A 99 -9.22 7.42 -15.26
C ARG A 99 -10.20 8.35 -14.52
N ALA A 100 -9.70 9.35 -13.80
CA ALA A 100 -10.54 10.38 -13.18
C ALA A 100 -11.22 11.28 -14.23
N ALA A 101 -10.52 11.64 -15.31
CA ALA A 101 -11.08 12.43 -16.41
C ALA A 101 -12.25 11.73 -17.11
N ILE A 102 -12.19 10.39 -17.24
CA ILE A 102 -13.29 9.56 -17.76
C ILE A 102 -14.52 9.66 -16.86
N GLU A 103 -14.38 9.47 -15.54
CA GLU A 103 -15.53 9.56 -14.61
C GLU A 103 -16.16 10.95 -14.58
N LEU A 104 -15.33 12.00 -14.59
CA LEU A 104 -15.81 13.39 -14.63
C LEU A 104 -16.54 13.72 -15.94
N ALA A 105 -16.15 13.10 -17.05
CA ALA A 105 -16.85 13.24 -18.33
C ALA A 105 -18.17 12.45 -18.37
N LEU A 106 -18.21 11.25 -17.77
CA LEU A 106 -19.45 10.47 -17.60
C LEU A 106 -20.47 11.20 -16.71
N LEU A 107 -20.01 11.87 -15.64
CA LEU A 107 -20.82 12.78 -14.82
C LEU A 107 -21.31 14.04 -15.58
N GLY A 108 -20.88 14.26 -16.82
CA GLY A 108 -21.27 15.43 -17.63
C GLY A 108 -20.45 16.71 -17.39
N ALA A 109 -19.43 16.68 -16.53
CA ALA A 109 -18.60 17.86 -16.29
C ALA A 109 -17.77 18.25 -17.53
N ARG A 110 -17.48 19.54 -17.70
CA ARG A 110 -16.51 19.96 -18.72
C ARG A 110 -15.09 19.67 -18.23
N VAL A 111 -14.47 18.63 -18.77
CA VAL A 111 -13.11 18.19 -18.37
C VAL A 111 -12.05 18.68 -19.36
N VAL A 112 -11.13 19.51 -18.88
CA VAL A 112 -9.86 19.82 -19.55
C VAL A 112 -8.73 19.08 -18.82
N LEU A 113 -7.83 18.43 -19.55
CA LEU A 113 -6.67 17.73 -19.01
C LEU A 113 -5.36 18.30 -19.58
N VAL A 114 -4.40 18.59 -18.71
CA VAL A 114 -3.06 19.07 -19.11
C VAL A 114 -1.96 18.07 -18.74
N GLU A 115 -1.08 17.78 -19.69
CA GLU A 115 0.10 16.92 -19.53
C GLU A 115 1.36 17.67 -19.98
N LYS A 116 2.45 17.55 -19.21
CA LYS A 116 3.73 18.23 -19.47
C LYS A 116 4.58 17.53 -20.53
N ARG A 117 4.38 16.23 -20.76
CA ARG A 117 5.01 15.43 -21.82
C ARG A 117 4.20 15.50 -23.13
N ASP A 118 4.78 14.97 -24.21
CA ASP A 118 4.15 14.71 -25.50
C ASP A 118 3.83 13.22 -25.75
N SER A 119 4.40 12.33 -24.92
CA SER A 119 4.56 10.91 -25.21
C SER A 119 4.40 10.03 -23.96
N PHE A 120 3.90 8.81 -24.19
CA PHE A 120 3.78 7.77 -23.15
C PHE A 120 4.96 6.80 -23.31
N SER A 121 5.94 6.95 -22.42
CA SER A 121 7.32 6.54 -22.68
C SER A 121 7.91 5.62 -21.59
N ARG A 122 7.06 4.96 -20.80
CA ARG A 122 7.42 4.05 -19.70
C ARG A 122 7.01 2.63 -20.08
N ASN A 123 7.97 1.71 -20.16
CA ASN A 123 7.71 0.32 -20.54
C ASN A 123 7.36 -0.57 -19.33
N ASN A 124 7.80 -0.20 -18.11
CA ASN A 124 7.55 -0.96 -16.88
C ASN A 124 6.09 -1.40 -16.73
N VAL A 125 5.90 -2.59 -16.15
CA VAL A 125 4.62 -3.31 -16.13
C VAL A 125 3.92 -3.16 -14.77
N LEU A 126 2.61 -2.93 -14.82
CA LEU A 126 1.73 -2.75 -13.67
C LEU A 126 0.84 -3.98 -13.50
N HIS A 127 0.84 -4.58 -12.31
CA HIS A 127 -0.18 -5.56 -11.94
C HIS A 127 -1.57 -4.90 -11.79
N LEU A 128 -2.61 -5.67 -12.09
CA LEU A 128 -4.02 -5.28 -12.13
C LEU A 128 -4.84 -6.20 -11.22
N TRP A 129 -5.51 -5.63 -10.21
CA TRP A 129 -6.47 -6.39 -9.40
C TRP A 129 -7.72 -6.75 -10.23
N PRO A 130 -8.46 -7.83 -9.87
CA PRO A 130 -9.63 -8.29 -10.64
C PRO A 130 -10.64 -7.20 -11.00
N PHE A 131 -10.96 -6.27 -10.09
CA PHE A 131 -11.89 -5.18 -10.38
C PHE A 131 -11.34 -4.18 -11.42
N THR A 132 -10.02 -3.95 -11.47
CA THR A 132 -9.41 -3.07 -12.48
C THR A 132 -9.39 -3.73 -13.86
N ILE A 133 -9.24 -5.06 -13.92
CA ILE A 133 -9.39 -5.82 -15.18
C ILE A 133 -10.85 -5.75 -15.64
N HIS A 134 -11.82 -5.89 -14.72
CA HIS A 134 -13.24 -5.77 -15.03
C HIS A 134 -13.61 -4.38 -15.56
N ASP A 135 -13.28 -3.30 -14.82
CA ASP A 135 -13.56 -1.92 -15.24
C ASP A 135 -12.89 -1.55 -16.58
N LEU A 136 -11.65 -2.00 -16.82
CA LEU A 136 -10.99 -1.80 -18.12
C LEU A 136 -11.65 -2.60 -19.24
N ARG A 137 -12.14 -3.83 -19.00
CA ARG A 137 -12.95 -4.59 -19.97
C ARG A 137 -14.29 -3.88 -20.26
N ALA A 138 -14.95 -3.32 -19.25
CA ALA A 138 -16.16 -2.52 -19.39
C ALA A 138 -15.90 -1.19 -20.15
N LEU A 139 -14.72 -0.60 -20.04
CA LEU A 139 -14.27 0.51 -20.88
C LEU A 139 -13.77 0.08 -22.27
N GLY A 140 -13.93 -1.19 -22.67
CA GLY A 140 -13.59 -1.68 -24.00
C GLY A 140 -12.10 -1.95 -24.25
N ALA A 141 -11.26 -2.10 -23.21
CA ALA A 141 -9.81 -2.26 -23.35
C ALA A 141 -9.35 -3.31 -24.37
N LYS A 142 -10.02 -4.47 -24.46
CA LYS A 142 -9.70 -5.54 -25.46
C LYS A 142 -9.85 -5.07 -26.91
N LYS A 143 -10.66 -4.04 -27.18
CA LYS A 143 -10.80 -3.41 -28.52
C LYS A 143 -9.64 -2.47 -28.86
N PHE A 144 -9.08 -1.79 -27.86
CA PHE A 144 -7.96 -0.87 -28.02
C PHE A 144 -6.58 -1.56 -27.92
N TYR A 145 -6.51 -2.73 -27.29
CA TYR A 145 -5.33 -3.56 -27.11
C TYR A 145 -5.76 -5.04 -27.03
N GLY A 146 -5.68 -5.78 -28.15
CA GLY A 146 -6.22 -7.14 -28.25
C GLY A 146 -5.64 -8.16 -27.27
N ARG A 147 -4.41 -7.91 -26.78
CA ARG A 147 -3.71 -8.72 -25.77
C ARG A 147 -4.14 -8.41 -24.33
N PHE A 148 -5.08 -7.49 -24.11
CA PHE A 148 -5.45 -7.05 -22.76
C PHE A 148 -6.00 -8.19 -21.89
N CYS A 149 -5.22 -8.60 -20.90
CA CYS A 149 -5.55 -9.68 -19.96
C CYS A 149 -6.11 -10.93 -20.65
N THR A 150 -5.43 -11.39 -21.72
CA THR A 150 -5.73 -12.66 -22.39
C THR A 150 -5.21 -13.85 -21.58
N GLY A 151 -5.98 -14.93 -21.54
CA GLY A 151 -5.62 -16.13 -20.78
C GLY A 151 -5.51 -15.88 -19.27
N THR A 152 -4.28 -15.87 -18.75
CA THR A 152 -3.97 -15.72 -17.31
C THR A 152 -3.09 -14.50 -16.99
N LEU A 153 -3.01 -13.54 -17.91
CA LEU A 153 -2.29 -12.27 -17.74
C LEU A 153 -3.09 -11.30 -16.86
N ASP A 154 -2.47 -10.83 -15.77
CA ASP A 154 -3.06 -9.95 -14.75
C ASP A 154 -2.31 -8.61 -14.65
N HIS A 155 -1.69 -8.16 -15.75
CA HIS A 155 -0.86 -6.96 -15.80
C HIS A 155 -0.90 -6.25 -17.17
N ILE A 156 -0.32 -5.04 -17.22
CA ILE A 156 -0.18 -4.22 -18.42
C ILE A 156 1.01 -3.24 -18.31
N SER A 157 1.78 -3.02 -19.37
CA SER A 157 2.77 -1.92 -19.40
C SER A 157 2.12 -0.53 -19.24
N ILE A 158 2.78 0.36 -18.48
CA ILE A 158 2.25 1.70 -18.14
C ILE A 158 1.79 2.46 -19.40
N ARG A 159 2.59 2.41 -20.47
CA ARG A 159 2.29 3.08 -21.75
C ARG A 159 1.02 2.57 -22.42
N GLN A 160 0.74 1.27 -22.40
CA GLN A 160 -0.48 0.72 -23.02
C GLN A 160 -1.72 1.13 -22.22
N LEU A 161 -1.65 1.10 -20.88
CA LEU A 161 -2.75 1.59 -20.03
C LEU A 161 -3.03 3.08 -20.27
N GLN A 162 -1.99 3.91 -20.45
CA GLN A 162 -2.17 5.32 -20.83
C GLN A 162 -2.79 5.47 -22.24
N LEU A 163 -2.44 4.63 -23.22
CA LEU A 163 -3.04 4.66 -24.57
C LEU A 163 -4.52 4.26 -24.57
N ILE A 164 -4.90 3.21 -23.84
CA ILE A 164 -6.30 2.75 -23.70
C ILE A 164 -7.14 3.87 -23.09
N LEU A 165 -6.73 4.40 -21.94
CA LEU A 165 -7.49 5.43 -21.23
C LEU A 165 -7.51 6.77 -21.98
N LEU A 166 -6.47 7.11 -22.75
CA LEU A 166 -6.48 8.27 -23.64
C LEU A 166 -7.52 8.12 -24.75
N LYS A 167 -7.63 6.95 -25.38
CA LYS A 167 -8.64 6.69 -26.42
C LYS A 167 -10.05 6.84 -25.85
N VAL A 168 -10.35 6.24 -24.69
CA VAL A 168 -11.65 6.38 -24.01
C VAL A 168 -11.95 7.83 -23.63
N ALA A 169 -11.01 8.54 -23.01
CA ALA A 169 -11.19 9.94 -22.61
C ALA A 169 -11.48 10.87 -23.80
N LEU A 170 -10.81 10.66 -24.94
CA LEU A 170 -11.06 11.42 -26.16
C LEU A 170 -12.46 11.14 -26.74
N LEU A 171 -12.92 9.89 -26.75
CA LEU A 171 -14.26 9.51 -27.21
C LEU A 171 -15.37 10.14 -26.35
N LEU A 172 -15.17 10.21 -25.03
CA LEU A 172 -16.08 10.89 -24.09
C LEU A 172 -15.94 12.44 -24.12
N GLY A 173 -15.06 12.96 -24.99
CA GLY A 173 -14.95 14.39 -25.27
C GLY A 173 -14.11 15.21 -24.28
N VAL A 174 -13.19 14.57 -23.54
CA VAL A 174 -12.20 15.26 -22.69
C VAL A 174 -11.24 16.09 -23.55
N GLU A 175 -11.03 17.36 -23.18
CA GLU A 175 -10.09 18.26 -23.85
C GLU A 175 -8.66 18.00 -23.36
N VAL A 176 -7.92 17.11 -24.04
CA VAL A 176 -6.54 16.71 -23.67
C VAL A 176 -5.47 17.56 -24.34
N HIS A 177 -4.60 18.18 -23.55
CA HIS A 177 -3.51 19.05 -24.01
C HIS A 177 -2.14 18.58 -23.50
N ILE A 178 -1.31 18.08 -24.42
CA ILE A 178 0.09 17.71 -24.21
C ILE A 178 1.04 18.92 -24.32
N ASN A 179 2.27 18.79 -23.82
CA ASN A 179 3.29 19.86 -23.72
C ASN A 179 2.84 21.11 -22.95
N VAL A 180 1.92 20.95 -21.98
CA VAL A 180 1.43 22.01 -21.11
C VAL A 180 1.69 21.65 -19.65
N GLN A 181 2.73 22.24 -19.05
CA GLN A 181 3.03 22.04 -17.64
C GLN A 181 2.22 23.00 -16.76
N PHE A 182 1.38 22.44 -15.89
CA PHE A 182 0.78 23.16 -14.76
C PHE A 182 1.84 23.58 -13.73
N LYS A 183 1.77 24.84 -13.27
CA LYS A 183 2.68 25.42 -12.26
C LYS A 183 1.97 25.82 -10.95
N GLY A 184 0.66 26.05 -11.00
CA GLY A 184 -0.14 26.51 -9.86
C GLY A 184 -1.48 27.08 -10.30
N VAL A 185 -2.26 27.56 -9.33
CA VAL A 185 -3.55 28.24 -9.57
C VAL A 185 -3.35 29.75 -9.46
N LEU A 186 -4.13 30.51 -10.23
CA LEU A 186 -4.25 31.97 -10.19
C LEU A 186 -5.63 32.34 -9.62
N PRO A 187 -5.71 33.23 -8.62
CA PRO A 187 -6.99 33.61 -8.00
C PRO A 187 -7.90 34.41 -8.94
N PRO A 188 -9.22 34.42 -8.66
CA PRO A 188 -10.19 35.23 -9.38
C PRO A 188 -9.90 36.73 -9.19
N ALA A 189 -9.83 37.47 -10.30
CA ALA A 189 -9.50 38.89 -10.30
C ALA A 189 -10.63 39.73 -9.68
N GLY A 190 -10.26 40.78 -8.94
CA GLY A 190 -11.21 41.70 -8.29
C GLY A 190 -12.13 42.44 -9.28
N LYS A 191 -13.25 42.95 -8.77
CA LYS A 191 -14.36 43.55 -9.56
C LYS A 191 -14.00 44.91 -10.20
N ALA A 192 -13.09 44.93 -11.15
CA ALA A 192 -12.78 46.07 -12.01
C ALA A 192 -13.38 45.88 -13.42
N GLY A 193 -14.72 45.88 -13.52
CA GLY A 193 -15.45 45.85 -14.79
C GLY A 193 -16.38 44.64 -15.01
N GLY A 194 -17.53 44.64 -14.33
CA GLY A 194 -18.74 43.91 -14.76
C GLY A 194 -18.78 42.39 -14.57
N GLN A 195 -17.69 41.65 -14.82
CA GLN A 195 -17.63 40.19 -14.66
C GLN A 195 -16.57 39.80 -13.61
N GLY A 196 -16.99 39.07 -12.58
CA GLY A 196 -16.06 38.40 -11.68
C GLY A 196 -15.37 37.26 -12.42
N GLY A 197 -14.03 37.23 -12.42
CA GLY A 197 -13.30 36.12 -13.02
C GLY A 197 -13.44 34.84 -12.18
N GLY A 198 -13.35 33.68 -12.81
CA GLY A 198 -13.13 32.40 -12.10
C GLY A 198 -11.64 32.14 -11.80
N TRP A 199 -11.36 31.11 -11.02
CA TRP A 199 -10.00 30.56 -10.81
C TRP A 199 -9.41 30.08 -12.14
N ARG A 200 -8.10 30.27 -12.34
CA ARG A 200 -7.39 29.89 -13.59
C ARG A 200 -6.07 29.17 -13.28
N ALA A 201 -5.43 28.59 -14.29
CA ALA A 201 -4.15 27.89 -14.13
C ALA A 201 -2.97 28.77 -14.57
N ALA A 202 -1.89 28.75 -13.78
CA ALA A 202 -0.57 29.15 -14.23
C ALA A 202 0.04 27.99 -15.04
N LEU A 203 0.27 28.21 -16.34
CA LEU A 203 0.73 27.20 -17.29
C LEU A 203 2.05 27.61 -17.93
N GLN A 204 2.90 26.63 -18.25
CA GLN A 204 4.06 26.77 -19.13
C GLN A 204 3.87 25.87 -20.36
N PRO A 205 3.92 26.40 -21.60
CA PRO A 205 4.12 27.81 -21.96
C PRO A 205 2.90 28.69 -21.62
N SER A 206 3.17 29.92 -21.19
CA SER A 206 2.14 30.90 -20.78
C SER A 206 1.29 31.43 -21.94
N THR A 207 1.76 31.26 -23.19
CA THR A 207 1.02 31.55 -24.42
C THR A 207 -0.09 30.55 -24.74
N SER A 208 -0.24 29.47 -23.96
CA SER A 208 -1.31 28.49 -24.14
C SER A 208 -2.70 29.15 -24.07
N PRO A 209 -3.64 28.84 -24.99
CA PRO A 209 -5.00 29.38 -24.94
C PRO A 209 -5.76 28.98 -23.66
N LEU A 210 -5.34 27.89 -23.01
CA LEU A 210 -5.87 27.45 -21.71
C LEU A 210 -5.56 28.42 -20.55
N SER A 211 -4.65 29.39 -20.72
CA SER A 211 -4.40 30.46 -19.72
C SER A 211 -5.65 31.26 -19.36
N ARG A 212 -6.68 31.24 -20.22
CA ARG A 212 -7.98 31.89 -20.03
C ARG A 212 -9.06 30.94 -19.49
N TYR A 213 -8.83 29.64 -19.45
CA TYR A 213 -9.82 28.65 -18.98
C TYR A 213 -10.06 28.80 -17.48
N THR A 214 -11.32 28.99 -17.11
CA THR A 214 -11.77 29.06 -15.72
C THR A 214 -12.37 27.73 -15.28
N PHE A 215 -11.99 27.25 -14.11
CA PHE A 215 -12.47 25.99 -13.53
C PHE A 215 -12.84 26.16 -12.06
N ASP A 216 -13.76 25.31 -11.63
CA ASP A 216 -14.36 25.30 -10.29
C ASP A 216 -13.90 24.05 -9.50
N VAL A 217 -13.28 23.09 -10.20
CA VAL A 217 -12.66 21.86 -9.67
C VAL A 217 -11.26 21.67 -10.27
N LEU A 218 -10.29 21.26 -9.44
CA LEU A 218 -8.93 20.88 -9.83
C LEU A 218 -8.58 19.49 -9.29
N ILE A 219 -8.41 18.51 -10.19
CA ILE A 219 -7.90 17.18 -9.83
C ILE A 219 -6.41 17.08 -10.19
N SER A 220 -5.56 16.93 -9.18
CA SER A 220 -4.14 16.65 -9.36
C SER A 220 -3.89 15.14 -9.44
N ALA A 221 -3.32 14.70 -10.55
CA ALA A 221 -2.78 13.35 -10.75
C ALA A 221 -1.29 13.42 -11.16
N GLY A 222 -0.55 14.40 -10.63
CA GLY A 222 0.83 14.74 -11.02
C GLY A 222 1.91 13.70 -10.71
N GLY A 223 1.53 12.55 -10.14
CA GLY A 223 2.42 11.47 -9.71
C GLY A 223 3.24 11.81 -8.46
N GLY A 224 4.10 10.87 -8.03
CA GLY A 224 4.82 10.94 -6.75
C GLY A 224 5.68 12.20 -6.53
N LYS A 225 6.00 12.96 -7.59
CA LYS A 225 6.85 14.18 -7.52
C LYS A 225 6.11 15.52 -7.71
N PHE A 226 4.77 15.56 -7.73
CA PHE A 226 4.01 16.82 -7.75
C PHE A 226 2.71 16.75 -6.95
N VAL A 227 2.51 17.73 -6.07
CA VAL A 227 1.29 18.00 -5.31
C VAL A 227 1.07 19.53 -5.29
N PRO A 228 -0.17 20.05 -5.41
CA PRO A 228 -0.45 21.48 -5.32
C PRO A 228 -0.10 22.08 -3.94
N LYS A 229 0.03 23.40 -3.86
CA LYS A 229 0.16 24.11 -2.57
C LYS A 229 -1.01 23.77 -1.63
N GLY A 230 -0.80 23.90 -0.32
CA GLY A 230 -1.81 23.67 0.73
C GLY A 230 -1.89 22.23 1.23
N PHE A 231 -1.63 21.24 0.38
CA PHE A 231 -1.54 19.84 0.79
C PHE A 231 -0.20 19.57 1.50
N GLN A 232 -0.26 18.90 2.65
CA GLN A 232 0.93 18.44 3.39
C GLN A 232 1.23 16.98 3.06
N ARG A 233 2.51 16.58 3.16
CA ARG A 233 2.96 15.20 2.94
C ARG A 233 3.59 14.61 4.20
N LYS A 234 3.07 13.46 4.62
CA LYS A 234 3.72 12.57 5.57
C LYS A 234 4.62 11.61 4.81
N GLU A 235 5.87 11.53 5.22
CA GLU A 235 6.87 10.59 4.70
C GLU A 235 7.22 9.60 5.81
N THR A 236 6.98 8.31 5.56
CA THR A 236 7.42 7.23 6.46
C THR A 236 8.57 6.48 5.81
N ARG A 237 9.71 6.40 6.50
CA ARG A 237 10.88 5.63 6.06
C ARG A 237 10.92 4.25 6.72
N GLY A 238 10.95 3.20 5.91
CA GLY A 238 11.23 1.82 6.36
C GLY A 238 12.73 1.56 6.49
N LYS A 239 13.17 0.30 6.36
CA LYS A 239 14.59 0.01 6.14
C LYS A 239 14.98 0.41 4.71
N LEU A 240 16.28 0.64 4.49
CA LEU A 240 16.81 1.01 3.18
C LEU A 240 16.52 -0.08 2.15
N ALA A 241 15.59 0.20 1.24
CA ALA A 241 15.17 -0.69 0.17
C ALA A 241 15.49 -0.04 -1.19
N ILE A 242 16.27 -0.73 -2.02
CA ILE A 242 16.71 -0.23 -3.33
C ILE A 242 16.04 -1.08 -4.41
N GLY A 243 15.08 -0.47 -5.12
CA GLY A 243 14.39 -1.08 -6.24
C GLY A 243 15.21 -0.99 -7.53
N ILE A 244 15.24 -2.06 -8.30
CA ILE A 244 15.77 -2.06 -9.68
C ILE A 244 14.67 -2.58 -10.59
N THR A 245 14.41 -1.87 -11.69
CA THR A 245 13.53 -2.36 -12.77
C THR A 245 14.31 -2.49 -14.07
N THR A 246 14.08 -3.58 -14.80
CA THR A 246 14.68 -3.81 -16.13
C THR A 246 13.64 -4.35 -17.11
N ASN A 247 13.68 -3.85 -18.35
CA ASN A 247 12.88 -4.35 -19.46
C ASN A 247 13.80 -4.98 -20.52
N PHE A 248 13.53 -6.23 -20.92
CA PHE A 248 14.20 -6.88 -22.06
C PHE A 248 13.23 -7.06 -23.24
N VAL A 249 13.77 -7.09 -24.46
CA VAL A 249 13.00 -7.28 -25.69
C VAL A 249 12.30 -8.64 -25.66
N ASN A 250 10.97 -8.63 -25.69
CA ASN A 250 10.16 -9.83 -25.89
C ASN A 250 9.93 -10.04 -27.40
N ARG A 251 10.53 -11.07 -27.99
CA ARG A 251 10.39 -11.41 -29.41
C ARG A 251 9.24 -12.38 -29.68
N HIS A 252 8.50 -12.76 -28.63
CA HIS A 252 7.30 -13.62 -28.69
C HIS A 252 7.57 -15.00 -29.31
N SER A 253 8.83 -15.46 -29.30
CA SER A 253 9.19 -16.80 -29.76
C SER A 253 8.61 -17.87 -28.82
N ARG A 254 8.41 -19.09 -29.35
CA ARG A 254 7.88 -20.22 -28.57
C ARG A 254 8.65 -20.45 -27.26
N ALA A 255 9.98 -20.39 -27.30
CA ALA A 255 10.83 -20.53 -26.12
C ALA A 255 10.59 -19.44 -25.06
N GLU A 256 10.37 -18.18 -25.47
CA GLU A 256 9.98 -17.09 -24.57
C GLU A 256 8.58 -17.31 -23.99
N VAL A 257 7.63 -17.76 -24.81
CA VAL A 257 6.24 -18.04 -24.40
C VAL A 257 6.16 -19.19 -23.39
N GLU A 258 7.04 -20.19 -23.48
CA GLU A 258 7.11 -21.33 -22.54
C GLU A 258 7.76 -21.01 -21.17
N VAL A 259 8.47 -19.88 -21.01
CA VAL A 259 9.04 -19.50 -19.68
C VAL A 259 7.94 -19.07 -18.71
N ALA A 260 7.84 -19.72 -17.55
CA ALA A 260 6.89 -19.33 -16.50
C ALA A 260 7.22 -17.94 -15.91
N GLU A 261 6.18 -17.15 -15.66
CA GLU A 261 6.26 -15.85 -15.00
C GLU A 261 6.46 -16.00 -13.48
N ILE A 262 6.95 -14.96 -12.83
CA ILE A 262 7.18 -14.94 -11.37
C ILE A 262 6.28 -13.85 -10.79
N SER A 263 5.04 -14.21 -10.46
CA SER A 263 4.06 -13.30 -9.84
C SER A 263 4.58 -12.67 -8.53
N GLY A 264 5.48 -13.38 -7.84
CA GLY A 264 6.31 -12.83 -6.78
C GLY A 264 7.04 -13.94 -6.01
N VAL A 265 8.31 -13.68 -5.70
CA VAL A 265 9.12 -14.51 -4.79
C VAL A 265 9.79 -13.60 -3.77
N ALA A 266 9.50 -13.80 -2.49
CA ALA A 266 10.09 -13.04 -1.37
C ALA A 266 10.94 -13.95 -0.48
N ARG A 267 12.02 -13.39 0.08
CA ARG A 267 13.00 -14.13 0.89
C ARG A 267 12.41 -14.77 2.14
N ILE A 268 11.31 -14.24 2.67
CA ILE A 268 10.67 -14.71 3.91
C ILE A 268 10.30 -16.21 3.84
N TYR A 269 9.72 -16.66 2.73
CA TYR A 269 9.31 -18.06 2.54
C TYR A 269 10.25 -18.86 1.61
N ASN A 270 10.79 -18.25 0.54
CA ASN A 270 11.68 -18.97 -0.39
C ASN A 270 13.17 -18.61 -0.17
N GLN A 271 13.69 -18.94 1.02
CA GLN A 271 15.07 -18.65 1.40
C GLN A 271 16.09 -19.37 0.52
N GLN A 272 15.80 -20.61 0.11
CA GLN A 272 16.70 -21.43 -0.70
C GLN A 272 16.98 -20.82 -2.09
N PHE A 273 15.96 -20.23 -2.74
CA PHE A 273 16.15 -19.55 -4.03
C PHE A 273 17.17 -18.41 -3.93
N PHE A 274 17.03 -17.51 -2.95
CA PHE A 274 17.95 -16.38 -2.78
C PHE A 274 19.34 -16.81 -2.31
N GLN A 275 19.44 -17.86 -1.48
CA GLN A 275 20.75 -18.39 -1.10
C GLN A 275 21.47 -19.01 -2.31
N ASN A 276 20.75 -19.71 -3.19
CA ASN A 276 21.31 -20.27 -4.42
C ASN A 276 21.70 -19.17 -5.44
N LEU A 277 20.91 -18.09 -5.53
CA LEU A 277 21.27 -16.89 -6.32
C LEU A 277 22.59 -16.30 -5.79
N TYR A 278 22.66 -16.00 -4.49
CA TYR A 278 23.85 -15.40 -3.87
C TYR A 278 25.09 -16.29 -4.00
N ASN A 279 24.95 -17.59 -3.76
CA ASN A 279 26.06 -18.55 -3.84
C ASN A 279 26.62 -18.69 -5.26
N LYS A 280 25.79 -18.52 -6.31
CA LYS A 280 26.20 -18.67 -7.71
C LYS A 280 26.61 -17.37 -8.41
N THR A 281 26.04 -16.23 -8.00
CA THR A 281 26.18 -14.94 -8.72
C THR A 281 26.74 -13.80 -7.87
N GLY A 282 26.80 -13.97 -6.54
CA GLY A 282 27.14 -12.91 -5.59
C GLY A 282 26.02 -11.88 -5.31
N ILE A 283 24.90 -11.97 -6.04
CA ILE A 283 23.74 -11.06 -5.95
C ILE A 283 22.88 -11.42 -4.73
N ASP A 284 22.67 -10.47 -3.82
CA ASP A 284 21.77 -10.62 -2.67
C ASP A 284 20.51 -9.74 -2.79
N LEU A 285 19.35 -10.38 -2.95
CA LEU A 285 18.03 -9.75 -3.11
C LEU A 285 17.09 -10.08 -1.94
N GLU A 286 16.02 -9.30 -1.81
CA GLU A 286 14.91 -9.57 -0.86
C GLU A 286 13.64 -10.06 -1.56
N ASN A 287 13.41 -9.58 -2.78
CA ASN A 287 12.33 -10.03 -3.65
C ASN A 287 12.70 -9.89 -5.13
N ILE A 288 12.04 -10.67 -5.98
CA ILE A 288 12.04 -10.54 -7.43
C ILE A 288 10.67 -10.93 -8.01
N VAL A 289 10.26 -10.22 -9.05
CA VAL A 289 9.02 -10.37 -9.81
C VAL A 289 9.36 -10.35 -11.31
N TYR A 290 8.69 -11.16 -12.12
CA TYR A 290 8.85 -11.22 -13.58
C TYR A 290 7.48 -11.32 -14.26
N TYR A 291 7.20 -10.37 -15.16
CA TYR A 291 6.01 -10.33 -16.02
C TYR A 291 6.41 -10.34 -17.51
N LYS A 292 5.61 -11.00 -18.33
CA LYS A 292 5.81 -11.17 -19.78
C LYS A 292 4.78 -10.35 -20.55
N ASP A 293 5.07 -9.07 -20.69
CA ASP A 293 4.21 -8.08 -21.34
C ASP A 293 4.72 -7.79 -22.77
N ASP A 294 4.55 -6.57 -23.29
CA ASP A 294 5.26 -6.11 -24.49
C ASP A 294 6.80 -6.20 -24.35
N THR A 295 7.30 -6.31 -23.12
CA THR A 295 8.71 -6.61 -22.75
C THR A 295 8.76 -7.66 -21.64
N HIS A 296 9.87 -8.39 -21.54
CA HIS A 296 10.18 -9.19 -20.34
C HIS A 296 10.58 -8.22 -19.23
N TYR A 297 9.65 -7.91 -18.34
CA TYR A 297 9.85 -6.94 -17.25
C TYR A 297 10.21 -7.66 -15.96
N PHE A 298 11.26 -7.17 -15.29
CA PHE A 298 11.61 -7.59 -13.94
C PHE A 298 11.63 -6.39 -13.01
N VAL A 299 11.12 -6.58 -11.80
CA VAL A 299 11.38 -5.69 -10.65
C VAL A 299 11.95 -6.51 -9.50
N MET A 300 12.99 -5.98 -8.85
CA MET A 300 13.69 -6.64 -7.76
C MET A 300 14.08 -5.62 -6.68
N THR A 301 14.11 -6.05 -5.43
CA THR A 301 14.66 -5.26 -4.32
C THR A 301 16.03 -5.81 -3.93
N ALA A 302 17.07 -5.00 -4.12
CA ALA A 302 18.46 -5.37 -3.89
C ALA A 302 19.01 -4.73 -2.60
N LYS A 303 19.87 -5.44 -1.88
CA LYS A 303 20.51 -4.87 -0.68
C LYS A 303 21.69 -3.97 -1.05
N LYS A 304 21.84 -2.85 -0.34
CA LYS A 304 22.95 -1.88 -0.51
C LYS A 304 24.33 -2.56 -0.55
N GLN A 305 24.59 -3.51 0.35
CA GLN A 305 25.87 -4.23 0.43
C GLN A 305 26.12 -5.14 -0.79
N SER A 306 25.09 -5.69 -1.42
CA SER A 306 25.20 -6.42 -2.69
C SER A 306 25.62 -5.47 -3.81
N LEU A 307 24.94 -4.32 -3.92
CA LEU A 307 25.21 -3.32 -4.96
C LEU A 307 26.60 -2.68 -4.83
N LEU A 308 27.08 -2.45 -3.60
CA LEU A 308 28.46 -2.03 -3.32
C LEU A 308 29.47 -3.13 -3.71
N LYS A 309 29.27 -4.38 -3.25
CA LYS A 309 30.16 -5.52 -3.54
C LYS A 309 30.28 -5.82 -5.03
N MET A 310 29.19 -5.65 -5.78
CA MET A 310 29.13 -5.86 -7.24
C MET A 310 29.51 -4.60 -8.04
N GLY A 311 29.99 -3.53 -7.39
CA GLY A 311 30.45 -2.31 -8.06
C GLY A 311 29.36 -1.48 -8.75
N VAL A 312 28.08 -1.76 -8.48
CA VAL A 312 26.91 -1.02 -9.00
C VAL A 312 26.78 0.33 -8.32
N ILE A 313 27.03 0.40 -7.02
CA ILE A 313 27.15 1.63 -6.25
C ILE A 313 28.64 1.87 -6.00
N LEU A 314 29.14 3.06 -6.35
CA LEU A 314 30.57 3.40 -6.28
C LEU A 314 31.03 3.74 -4.86
N GLN A 315 30.21 4.45 -4.09
CA GLN A 315 30.53 4.86 -2.72
C GLN A 315 29.33 4.64 -1.78
N ASP A 316 29.63 4.16 -0.58
CA ASP A 316 28.67 4.13 0.53
C ASP A 316 28.42 5.56 1.03
N LYS A 317 27.21 6.06 0.81
CA LYS A 317 26.75 7.38 1.25
C LYS A 317 25.59 7.25 2.25
N PRO A 318 25.43 8.22 3.18
CA PRO A 318 24.47 8.12 4.29
C PRO A 318 23.02 8.42 3.87
N ASP A 319 22.81 9.28 2.88
CA ASP A 319 21.49 9.68 2.37
C ASP A 319 21.14 8.96 1.06
N THR A 320 19.89 8.55 0.89
CA THR A 320 19.49 7.74 -0.27
C THR A 320 19.54 8.50 -1.59
N GLU A 321 19.32 9.83 -1.57
CA GLU A 321 19.36 10.66 -2.78
C GLU A 321 20.76 10.72 -3.38
N SER A 322 21.81 10.96 -2.57
CA SER A 322 23.19 10.98 -3.06
C SER A 322 23.76 9.57 -3.30
N LEU A 323 23.24 8.56 -2.57
CA LEU A 323 23.58 7.14 -2.77
C LEU A 323 23.12 6.63 -4.13
N LEU A 324 21.90 6.98 -4.55
CA LEU A 324 21.30 6.58 -5.84
C LEU A 324 21.45 7.65 -6.94
N ALA A 325 22.19 8.73 -6.68
CA ALA A 325 22.49 9.75 -7.68
C ALA A 325 23.25 9.14 -8.88
N PRO A 326 23.02 9.61 -10.13
CA PRO A 326 23.66 9.06 -11.33
C PRO A 326 25.18 8.95 -11.24
N ASP A 327 25.83 9.95 -10.65
CA ASP A 327 27.30 10.01 -10.48
C ASP A 327 27.85 8.95 -9.49
N ASN A 328 26.98 8.29 -8.73
CA ASN A 328 27.33 7.21 -7.79
C ASN A 328 26.94 5.81 -8.31
N VAL A 329 26.23 5.72 -9.45
CA VAL A 329 25.70 4.47 -9.98
C VAL A 329 26.45 4.08 -11.26
N ASN A 330 27.22 3.01 -11.19
CA ASN A 330 27.91 2.45 -12.35
C ASN A 330 26.89 1.76 -13.27
N ARG A 331 26.56 2.41 -14.40
CA ARG A 331 25.56 1.90 -15.35
C ARG A 331 25.95 0.56 -15.97
N GLU A 332 27.23 0.29 -16.21
CA GLU A 332 27.66 -0.99 -16.80
C GLU A 332 27.50 -2.15 -15.81
N ALA A 333 27.94 -1.95 -14.56
CA ALA A 333 27.72 -2.92 -13.49
C ALA A 333 26.22 -3.13 -13.20
N LEU A 334 25.40 -2.07 -13.24
CA LEU A 334 23.95 -2.16 -13.11
C LEU A 334 23.31 -3.05 -14.19
N LEU A 335 23.73 -2.90 -15.45
CA LEU A 335 23.26 -3.73 -16.56
C LEU A 335 23.68 -5.20 -16.37
N SER A 336 24.92 -5.45 -15.96
CA SER A 336 25.39 -6.81 -15.64
C SER A 336 24.56 -7.45 -14.51
N TYR A 337 24.38 -6.73 -13.40
CA TYR A 337 23.63 -7.16 -12.22
C TYR A 337 22.17 -7.50 -12.55
N ALA A 338 21.47 -6.59 -13.23
CA ALA A 338 20.06 -6.78 -13.60
C ALA A 338 19.87 -7.93 -14.60
N LYS A 339 20.81 -8.11 -15.54
CA LYS A 339 20.78 -9.20 -16.52
C LYS A 339 21.02 -10.57 -15.88
N GLU A 340 21.97 -10.68 -14.96
CA GLU A 340 22.27 -11.98 -14.34
C GLU A 340 21.21 -12.40 -13.31
N ALA A 341 20.61 -11.45 -12.59
CA ALA A 341 19.43 -11.74 -11.76
C ALA A 341 18.22 -12.24 -12.59
N ALA A 342 18.00 -11.65 -13.77
CA ALA A 342 16.93 -12.07 -14.71
C ALA A 342 17.23 -13.44 -15.36
N ASN A 343 18.47 -13.69 -15.78
CA ASN A 343 18.95 -14.99 -16.25
C ASN A 343 18.69 -16.08 -15.19
N PHE A 344 19.19 -15.88 -13.97
CA PHE A 344 19.10 -16.88 -12.90
C PHE A 344 17.65 -17.18 -12.51
N SER A 345 16.83 -16.14 -12.29
CA SER A 345 15.43 -16.30 -11.88
C SER A 345 14.57 -17.02 -12.92
N THR A 346 14.87 -16.88 -14.21
CA THR A 346 14.20 -17.63 -15.30
C THR A 346 14.86 -18.99 -15.62
N ASN A 347 15.77 -19.47 -14.77
CA ASN A 347 16.54 -20.71 -14.96
C ASN A 347 17.26 -20.75 -16.32
N TYR A 348 17.77 -19.59 -16.78
CA TYR A 348 18.44 -19.39 -18.06
C TYR A 348 17.61 -19.78 -19.31
N ARG A 349 16.27 -19.85 -19.19
CA ARG A 349 15.37 -20.26 -20.28
C ARG A 349 15.04 -19.16 -21.29
N LEU A 350 15.21 -17.88 -20.95
CA LEU A 350 14.94 -16.77 -21.87
C LEU A 350 16.06 -16.63 -22.93
N PRO A 351 15.76 -16.78 -24.24
CA PRO A 351 16.77 -16.72 -25.29
C PRO A 351 17.32 -15.30 -25.49
N LYS A 352 18.62 -15.13 -25.22
CA LYS A 352 19.41 -13.89 -25.40
C LYS A 352 18.71 -12.65 -24.83
N LEU A 353 18.79 -12.47 -23.51
CA LEU A 353 18.41 -11.22 -22.83
C LEU A 353 19.15 -10.02 -23.44
N GLU A 354 18.36 -9.17 -24.09
CA GLU A 354 18.75 -7.95 -24.79
C GLU A 354 17.83 -6.85 -24.28
N PHE A 355 18.39 -5.75 -23.78
CA PHE A 355 17.59 -4.71 -23.14
C PHE A 355 16.65 -4.05 -24.15
N ALA A 356 15.42 -3.78 -23.72
CA ALA A 356 14.57 -2.82 -24.39
C ALA A 356 15.21 -1.43 -24.30
N LEU A 357 14.77 -0.51 -25.15
CA LEU A 357 15.24 0.88 -25.12
C LEU A 357 14.24 1.77 -24.39
N ASN A 358 14.77 2.62 -23.53
CA ASN A 358 14.02 3.66 -22.85
C ASN A 358 13.84 4.89 -23.75
N HIS A 359 13.18 5.91 -23.22
CA HIS A 359 12.86 7.16 -23.92
C HIS A 359 14.07 8.04 -24.32
N TRP A 360 15.28 7.68 -23.90
CA TRP A 360 16.54 8.31 -24.33
C TRP A 360 17.32 7.46 -25.34
N GLY A 361 16.77 6.32 -25.79
CA GLY A 361 17.48 5.36 -26.64
C GLY A 361 18.53 4.53 -25.89
N LEU A 362 18.52 4.55 -24.56
CA LEU A 362 19.45 3.81 -23.71
C LEU A 362 18.82 2.48 -23.22
N PRO A 363 19.64 1.47 -22.86
CA PRO A 363 19.17 0.27 -22.19
C PRO A 363 18.26 0.58 -20.98
N ASP A 364 17.07 0.00 -20.99
CA ASP A 364 15.95 0.30 -20.10
C ASP A 364 16.07 -0.40 -18.74
N VAL A 365 17.04 0.08 -17.97
CA VAL A 365 17.27 -0.24 -16.55
C VAL A 365 17.42 1.04 -15.76
N ASP A 366 16.67 1.16 -14.66
CA ASP A 366 16.69 2.28 -13.72
C ASP A 366 16.64 1.77 -12.27
N VAL A 367 17.12 2.60 -11.34
CA VAL A 367 17.19 2.34 -9.89
C VAL A 367 16.30 3.33 -9.14
N PHE A 368 15.61 2.86 -8.10
CA PHE A 368 14.62 3.62 -7.34
C PHE A 368 14.81 3.44 -5.84
N ASP A 369 14.51 4.50 -5.07
CA ASP A 369 14.34 4.37 -3.63
C ASP A 369 12.96 3.78 -3.32
N PHE A 370 12.93 2.68 -2.56
CA PHE A 370 11.72 2.07 -2.01
C PHE A 370 11.65 2.22 -0.47
N THR A 371 12.63 2.89 0.15
CA THR A 371 12.71 3.18 1.59
C THR A 371 11.61 4.13 2.05
N CYS A 372 11.37 5.16 1.24
CA CYS A 372 10.49 6.28 1.55
C CYS A 372 9.11 6.01 0.95
N MET A 373 8.07 6.06 1.78
CA MET A 373 6.68 5.99 1.34
C MET A 373 5.99 7.31 1.66
N THR A 374 5.65 8.09 0.63
CA THR A 374 4.95 9.37 0.79
C THR A 374 3.43 9.20 0.72
N ARG A 375 2.72 9.90 1.62
CA ARG A 375 1.26 9.97 1.67
C ARG A 375 0.85 11.41 1.94
N SER A 376 -0.19 11.91 1.24
CA SER A 376 -0.79 13.20 1.57
C SER A 376 -1.49 13.13 2.92
N GLU A 377 -1.49 14.19 3.72
CA GLU A 377 -2.22 14.19 5.00
C GLU A 377 -3.73 14.07 4.79
N ASN A 378 -4.22 14.75 3.75
CA ASN A 378 -5.61 14.86 3.33
C ASN A 378 -5.73 14.57 1.82
N ALA A 379 -6.90 14.10 1.38
CA ALA A 379 -7.19 13.84 -0.03
C ALA A 379 -7.75 15.04 -0.80
N ALA A 380 -8.41 15.98 -0.11
CA ALA A 380 -9.00 17.17 -0.72
C ALA A 380 -8.84 18.46 0.11
N LEU A 381 -8.98 19.60 -0.57
CA LEU A 381 -9.04 20.96 -0.01
C LEU A 381 -10.13 21.75 -0.71
N VAL A 382 -10.66 22.79 -0.07
CA VAL A 382 -11.46 23.83 -0.74
C VAL A 382 -10.79 25.19 -0.52
N TRP A 383 -10.62 25.96 -1.59
CA TRP A 383 -10.17 27.35 -1.53
C TRP A 383 -11.33 28.29 -1.86
N GLU A 384 -11.50 29.39 -1.11
CA GLU A 384 -12.44 30.46 -1.46
C GLU A 384 -11.74 31.82 -1.52
N HIS A 385 -11.98 32.56 -2.61
CA HIS A 385 -11.47 33.92 -2.80
C HIS A 385 -12.56 34.79 -3.42
N HIS A 386 -12.90 35.91 -2.76
CA HIS A 386 -13.99 36.81 -3.15
C HIS A 386 -15.36 36.12 -3.40
N GLY A 387 -15.67 35.04 -2.67
CA GLY A 387 -16.91 34.27 -2.84
C GLY A 387 -16.89 33.27 -4.00
N THR A 388 -15.78 33.15 -4.73
CA THR A 388 -15.59 32.11 -5.75
C THR A 388 -14.80 30.94 -5.15
N ARG A 389 -15.38 29.74 -5.18
CA ARG A 389 -14.78 28.51 -4.65
C ARG A 389 -14.00 27.74 -5.69
N LEU A 390 -13.04 26.95 -5.23
CA LEU A 390 -12.33 25.92 -5.97
C LEU A 390 -12.22 24.68 -5.10
N LEU A 391 -12.70 23.54 -5.58
CA LEU A 391 -12.47 22.23 -4.97
C LEU A 391 -11.18 21.63 -5.53
N LEU A 392 -10.25 21.20 -4.67
CA LEU A 392 -9.01 20.55 -5.05
C LEU A 392 -9.03 19.09 -4.55
N GLY A 393 -8.67 18.13 -5.41
CA GLY A 393 -8.53 16.73 -5.03
C GLY A 393 -7.23 16.11 -5.56
N LEU A 394 -6.65 15.16 -4.83
CA LEU A 394 -5.49 14.37 -5.26
C LEU A 394 -5.92 12.96 -5.69
N VAL A 395 -5.25 12.41 -6.72
CA VAL A 395 -5.51 11.08 -7.27
C VAL A 395 -4.19 10.36 -7.64
N GLY A 396 -4.12 9.04 -7.44
CA GLY A 396 -2.94 8.22 -7.77
C GLY A 396 -1.73 8.50 -6.87
N ASP A 397 -0.52 8.30 -7.40
CA ASP A 397 0.75 8.33 -6.66
C ASP A 397 1.05 9.66 -5.93
N CYS A 398 0.32 10.74 -6.23
CA CYS A 398 0.45 12.00 -5.52
C CYS A 398 -0.33 12.04 -4.19
N LEU A 399 -1.30 11.13 -4.01
CA LEU A 399 -2.15 10.97 -2.83
C LEU A 399 -1.60 9.88 -1.87
N VAL A 400 -1.24 8.72 -2.42
CA VAL A 400 -0.58 7.60 -1.73
C VAL A 400 0.42 7.00 -2.71
N GLU A 401 1.70 7.01 -2.34
CA GLU A 401 2.76 6.40 -3.14
C GLU A 401 2.64 4.86 -3.08
N PRO A 402 2.53 4.17 -4.23
CA PRO A 402 2.37 2.71 -4.24
C PRO A 402 3.72 2.02 -4.11
N PHE A 403 3.79 0.99 -3.26
CA PHE A 403 4.92 0.06 -3.30
C PHE A 403 4.71 -0.91 -4.47
N TRP A 404 5.59 -0.84 -5.48
CA TRP A 404 5.36 -1.47 -6.79
C TRP A 404 5.27 -3.00 -6.75
N PRO A 405 6.10 -3.74 -5.98
CA PRO A 405 6.01 -5.20 -5.95
C PRO A 405 4.67 -5.72 -5.41
N LEU A 406 3.99 -4.98 -4.51
CA LEU A 406 2.62 -5.30 -4.05
C LEU A 406 1.52 -5.06 -5.10
N GLY A 407 1.85 -4.54 -6.28
CA GLY A 407 0.88 -4.29 -7.36
C GLY A 407 -0.23 -3.28 -7.03
N THR A 408 -0.09 -2.49 -5.96
CA THR A 408 -1.18 -1.67 -5.40
C THR A 408 -1.54 -0.42 -6.21
N GLY A 409 -0.67 0.01 -7.14
CA GLY A 409 -0.74 1.33 -7.77
C GLY A 409 -2.00 1.61 -8.60
N VAL A 410 -2.33 0.73 -9.56
CA VAL A 410 -3.52 0.93 -10.42
C VAL A 410 -4.78 0.85 -9.57
N ALA A 411 -4.88 -0.17 -8.71
CA ALA A 411 -6.04 -0.37 -7.85
C ALA A 411 -6.33 0.82 -6.94
N ARG A 412 -5.35 1.27 -6.14
CA ARG A 412 -5.54 2.42 -5.24
C ARG A 412 -5.67 3.73 -6.00
N GLY A 413 -5.01 3.87 -7.16
CA GLY A 413 -5.18 5.02 -8.04
C GLY A 413 -6.57 5.12 -8.68
N PHE A 414 -7.18 4.00 -9.04
CA PHE A 414 -8.54 3.95 -9.60
C PHE A 414 -9.60 4.15 -8.52
N LEU A 415 -9.45 3.51 -7.35
CA LEU A 415 -10.31 3.77 -6.19
C LEU A 415 -10.29 5.26 -5.81
N ALA A 416 -9.12 5.89 -5.74
CA ALA A 416 -9.00 7.33 -5.50
C ALA A 416 -9.64 8.19 -6.61
N ALA A 417 -9.66 7.72 -7.85
CA ALA A 417 -10.32 8.40 -8.96
C ALA A 417 -11.86 8.32 -8.84
N PHE A 418 -12.41 7.17 -8.43
CA PHE A 418 -13.83 7.00 -8.12
C PHE A 418 -14.26 7.88 -6.94
N ASP A 419 -13.49 7.89 -5.85
CA ASP A 419 -13.76 8.75 -4.70
C ASP A 419 -13.72 10.24 -5.07
N ALA A 420 -12.81 10.65 -5.97
CA ALA A 420 -12.71 12.03 -6.44
C ALA A 420 -13.89 12.40 -7.36
N ALA A 421 -14.36 11.48 -8.20
CA ALA A 421 -15.56 11.66 -9.00
C ALA A 421 -16.81 11.78 -8.13
N TRP A 422 -16.96 10.90 -7.13
CA TRP A 422 -18.02 10.96 -6.13
C TRP A 422 -18.03 12.29 -5.35
N MET A 423 -16.86 12.72 -4.86
CA MET A 423 -16.68 14.02 -4.21
C MET A 423 -17.14 15.19 -5.12
N VAL A 424 -16.84 15.13 -6.42
CA VAL A 424 -17.28 16.15 -7.39
C VAL A 424 -18.79 16.07 -7.69
N ARG A 425 -19.39 14.87 -7.72
CA ARG A 425 -20.86 14.67 -7.79
C ARG A 425 -21.55 15.33 -6.58
N ARG A 426 -21.06 15.04 -5.37
CA ARG A 426 -21.58 15.62 -4.10
C ARG A 426 -21.43 17.15 -4.08
N TRP A 427 -20.31 17.68 -4.59
CA TRP A 427 -20.08 19.12 -4.78
C TRP A 427 -21.05 19.76 -5.79
N ALA A 428 -21.25 19.15 -6.96
CA ALA A 428 -22.14 19.66 -7.99
C ALA A 428 -23.62 19.67 -7.53
N ALA A 429 -24.01 18.70 -6.71
CA ALA A 429 -25.31 18.66 -6.02
C ALA A 429 -25.49 19.75 -4.93
N GLY A 430 -24.51 20.64 -4.71
CA GLY A 430 -24.61 21.76 -3.79
C GLY A 430 -24.34 21.42 -2.31
N THR A 431 -23.79 20.24 -2.02
CA THR A 431 -23.45 19.80 -0.65
C THR A 431 -22.46 20.79 0.00
N PRO A 432 -22.63 21.16 1.29
CA PRO A 432 -21.73 22.10 1.98
C PRO A 432 -20.24 21.70 1.89
N PRO A 433 -19.30 22.65 1.68
CA PRO A 433 -17.88 22.33 1.48
C PRO A 433 -17.25 21.44 2.56
N LEU A 434 -17.58 21.69 3.84
CA LEU A 434 -17.05 20.91 4.97
C LEU A 434 -17.65 19.49 5.05
N GLU A 435 -18.85 19.27 4.51
CA GLU A 435 -19.44 17.92 4.41
C GLU A 435 -18.80 17.14 3.27
N VAL A 436 -18.60 17.77 2.09
CA VAL A 436 -17.86 17.18 0.96
C VAL A 436 -16.43 16.77 1.38
N LEU A 437 -15.75 17.62 2.15
CA LEU A 437 -14.43 17.31 2.71
C LEU A 437 -14.49 16.18 3.74
N ALA A 438 -15.40 16.23 4.72
CA ALA A 438 -15.51 15.21 5.76
C ALA A 438 -15.85 13.82 5.20
N GLU A 439 -16.71 13.76 4.20
CA GLU A 439 -17.07 12.54 3.46
C GLU A 439 -15.86 12.01 2.67
N ARG A 440 -15.15 12.89 1.93
CA ARG A 440 -13.95 12.52 1.16
C ARG A 440 -12.84 11.95 2.05
N GLU A 441 -12.58 12.58 3.19
CA GLU A 441 -11.55 12.14 4.14
C GLU A 441 -11.97 10.88 4.91
N SER A 442 -13.26 10.68 5.19
CA SER A 442 -13.78 9.42 5.75
C SER A 442 -13.45 8.23 4.84
N ILE A 443 -13.68 8.38 3.52
CA ILE A 443 -13.31 7.35 2.54
C ILE A 443 -11.78 7.19 2.46
N TYR A 444 -11.02 8.29 2.54
CA TYR A 444 -9.56 8.28 2.39
C TYR A 444 -8.82 7.47 3.47
N GLN A 445 -9.38 7.37 4.69
CA GLN A 445 -8.78 6.56 5.76
C GLN A 445 -8.53 5.11 5.32
N LEU A 446 -9.48 4.52 4.59
CA LEU A 446 -9.43 3.12 4.14
C LEU A 446 -8.37 2.88 3.06
N LEU A 447 -8.06 3.88 2.23
CA LEU A 447 -7.35 3.70 0.95
C LEU A 447 -5.97 3.01 1.07
N SER A 448 -5.24 3.25 2.16
CA SER A 448 -3.91 2.63 2.39
C SER A 448 -3.98 1.19 2.93
N GLN A 449 -5.15 0.73 3.36
CA GLN A 449 -5.38 -0.61 3.91
C GLN A 449 -6.04 -1.56 2.89
N THR A 450 -6.48 -1.07 1.73
CA THR A 450 -7.21 -1.87 0.73
C THR A 450 -6.40 -3.04 0.19
N SER A 451 -7.08 -4.15 -0.05
CA SER A 451 -6.60 -5.34 -0.75
C SER A 451 -7.77 -5.97 -1.52
N PRO A 452 -7.53 -6.90 -2.47
CA PRO A 452 -8.60 -7.70 -3.09
C PRO A 452 -9.43 -8.54 -2.11
N ASP A 453 -9.03 -8.60 -0.83
CA ASP A 453 -9.68 -9.39 0.21
C ASP A 453 -10.51 -8.60 1.22
N ASN A 454 -10.34 -7.27 1.32
CA ASN A 454 -11.19 -6.42 2.15
C ASN A 454 -12.04 -5.40 1.38
N THR A 455 -11.89 -5.28 0.05
CA THR A 455 -12.87 -4.61 -0.82
C THR A 455 -14.04 -5.55 -1.16
N ASN A 456 -15.18 -5.01 -1.59
CA ASN A 456 -16.35 -5.82 -1.97
C ASN A 456 -15.98 -6.85 -3.06
N LYS A 457 -16.46 -8.08 -2.93
CA LYS A 457 -16.19 -9.17 -3.87
C LYS A 457 -16.99 -9.07 -5.16
N ASN A 458 -18.15 -8.38 -5.17
CA ASN A 458 -18.98 -8.26 -6.36
C ASN A 458 -18.48 -7.15 -7.31
N VAL A 459 -17.41 -7.45 -8.07
CA VAL A 459 -16.70 -6.46 -8.91
C VAL A 459 -17.50 -5.94 -10.12
N SER A 460 -18.64 -6.54 -10.45
CA SER A 460 -19.55 -6.05 -11.48
C SER A 460 -20.35 -4.81 -11.03
N GLN A 461 -20.69 -4.73 -9.75
CA GLN A 461 -21.46 -3.63 -9.15
C GLN A 461 -20.59 -2.42 -8.72
N TYR A 462 -19.32 -2.36 -9.13
CA TYR A 462 -18.42 -1.26 -8.76
C TYR A 462 -18.76 0.04 -9.51
N SER A 463 -19.25 1.04 -8.77
CA SER A 463 -19.55 2.39 -9.29
C SER A 463 -18.69 3.45 -8.59
N ILE A 464 -18.96 4.73 -8.86
CA ILE A 464 -18.33 5.84 -8.13
C ILE A 464 -18.83 5.92 -6.67
N ASP A 465 -20.05 5.48 -6.36
CA ASP A 465 -20.49 5.31 -4.97
C ASP A 465 -19.46 4.46 -4.17
N PRO A 466 -18.91 4.98 -3.07
CA PRO A 466 -18.01 4.22 -2.22
C PRO A 466 -18.67 2.99 -1.54
N ALA A 467 -19.99 2.97 -1.33
CA ALA A 467 -20.70 1.89 -0.66
C ALA A 467 -20.64 0.57 -1.45
N THR A 468 -20.68 0.60 -2.80
CA THR A 468 -20.57 -0.62 -3.60
C THR A 468 -19.15 -1.20 -3.62
N ARG A 469 -18.15 -0.43 -3.18
CA ARG A 469 -16.71 -0.77 -3.22
C ARG A 469 -16.16 -1.15 -1.84
N TYR A 470 -16.63 -0.49 -0.78
CA TYR A 470 -16.11 -0.58 0.59
C TYR A 470 -17.16 -1.17 1.55
N PRO A 471 -17.04 -2.45 1.95
CA PRO A 471 -17.97 -3.07 2.89
C PRO A 471 -18.03 -2.30 4.22
N ASN A 472 -19.24 -2.06 4.72
CA ASN A 472 -19.51 -1.40 6.01
C ASN A 472 -18.89 0.01 6.14
N ILE A 473 -18.73 0.76 5.05
CA ILE A 473 -18.14 2.10 5.10
C ILE A 473 -18.97 3.10 5.91
N ASN A 474 -18.30 3.79 6.83
CA ASN A 474 -18.86 4.92 7.57
C ASN A 474 -18.44 6.25 6.93
N LEU A 475 -19.33 6.86 6.14
CA LEU A 475 -19.12 8.17 5.51
C LEU A 475 -19.10 9.35 6.51
N GLN A 476 -19.40 9.10 7.79
CA GLN A 476 -19.36 10.07 8.90
C GLN A 476 -18.24 9.75 9.91
N ALA A 477 -17.21 8.97 9.52
CA ALA A 477 -16.06 8.67 10.36
C ALA A 477 -15.24 9.93 10.72
N ILE A 478 -15.19 10.90 9.80
CA ILE A 478 -14.76 12.27 10.02
C ILE A 478 -16.00 13.18 10.00
N LYS A 479 -16.02 14.17 10.90
CA LYS A 479 -17.08 15.19 10.98
C LYS A 479 -16.65 16.50 10.32
N PRO A 480 -17.59 17.31 9.79
CA PRO A 480 -17.30 18.64 9.23
C PRO A 480 -16.47 19.57 10.13
N SER A 481 -16.60 19.44 11.46
CA SER A 481 -15.81 20.21 12.43
C SER A 481 -14.32 19.82 12.51
N GLN A 482 -13.93 18.66 11.97
CA GLN A 482 -12.55 18.14 11.98
C GLN A 482 -11.77 18.47 10.70
N VAL A 483 -12.40 19.13 9.72
CA VAL A 483 -11.81 19.47 8.40
C VAL A 483 -11.91 20.97 8.09
N GLN A 484 -12.07 21.80 9.12
CA GLN A 484 -12.18 23.27 8.98
C GLN A 484 -10.88 23.90 8.44
N ASP A 485 -9.74 23.31 8.79
CA ASP A 485 -8.40 23.62 8.29
C ASP A 485 -8.20 23.29 6.80
N LEU A 486 -9.01 22.37 6.25
CA LEU A 486 -9.00 22.02 4.83
C LEU A 486 -9.79 23.01 3.96
N TYR A 487 -10.46 24.00 4.56
CA TYR A 487 -11.25 25.03 3.88
C TYR A 487 -10.59 26.42 4.04
N LEU A 488 -9.80 26.81 3.03
CA LEU A 488 -8.93 27.98 3.08
C LEU A 488 -9.58 29.20 2.43
N VAL A 489 -9.87 30.23 3.24
CA VAL A 489 -10.45 31.50 2.78
C VAL A 489 -9.37 32.57 2.62
N GLY A 490 -9.36 33.26 1.48
CA GLY A 490 -8.59 34.50 1.28
C GLY A 490 -7.11 34.35 0.90
N MET A 491 -6.60 33.13 0.71
CA MET A 491 -5.19 32.94 0.32
C MET A 491 -4.96 33.15 -1.19
N VAL A 492 -4.04 34.07 -1.54
CA VAL A 492 -2.68 33.76 -2.04
C VAL A 492 -2.00 35.08 -2.44
N GLU A 493 -0.93 35.47 -1.74
CA GLU A 493 0.03 36.43 -2.24
C GLU A 493 0.98 35.76 -3.25
N VAL A 494 1.42 36.51 -4.27
CA VAL A 494 2.32 36.00 -5.32
C VAL A 494 3.73 36.51 -5.05
N ASP A 495 4.63 35.59 -4.64
CA ASP A 495 5.97 35.89 -4.15
C ASP A 495 6.90 36.54 -5.20
N HIS A 496 7.48 37.68 -4.82
CA HIS A 496 8.66 38.27 -5.44
C HIS A 496 9.74 38.58 -4.38
N LYS A 497 10.52 37.55 -4.03
CA LYS A 497 11.74 37.55 -3.20
C LYS A 497 11.54 37.73 -1.68
N ALA A 498 11.44 36.60 -1.01
CA ALA A 498 12.29 36.18 0.13
C ALA A 498 12.34 37.04 1.43
N LYS A 499 12.17 36.34 2.56
CA LYS A 499 12.27 36.75 3.97
C LYS A 499 11.14 37.64 4.53
N SER A 500 10.19 37.00 5.19
CA SER A 500 9.98 37.18 6.64
C SER A 500 9.27 35.96 7.23
N GLU A 501 9.45 35.73 8.52
CA GLU A 501 8.68 34.73 9.28
C GLU A 501 7.29 35.26 9.67
N ASN A 502 6.38 34.32 9.93
CA ASN A 502 5.25 34.42 10.86
C ASN A 502 4.18 35.52 10.65
N ARG A 503 2.99 35.11 10.18
CA ARG A 503 1.68 35.64 10.62
C ARG A 503 0.55 34.66 10.26
N LEU A 504 -0.36 34.45 11.21
CA LEU A 504 -1.51 33.53 11.11
C LEU A 504 -2.75 34.20 11.73
N SER A 505 -3.93 33.85 11.21
CA SER A 505 -5.28 34.19 11.71
C SER A 505 -5.73 35.68 11.66
N THR A 506 -6.93 35.90 11.09
CA THR A 506 -7.64 37.20 11.11
C THR A 506 -9.16 37.07 11.33
N VAL A 507 -9.65 35.90 11.75
CA VAL A 507 -11.10 35.64 11.97
C VAL A 507 -11.42 35.27 13.43
N ALA A 508 -10.40 34.94 14.23
CA ALA A 508 -10.52 34.86 15.69
C ALA A 508 -10.41 36.24 16.39
N GLY A 509 -10.22 37.32 15.62
CA GLY A 509 -9.83 38.64 16.13
C GLY A 509 -10.84 39.26 17.10
N ASP A 510 -12.11 39.29 16.73
CA ASP A 510 -13.12 40.06 17.47
C ASP A 510 -13.36 39.53 18.88
N ALA A 511 -13.57 38.21 19.03
CA ALA A 511 -13.73 37.58 20.35
C ALA A 511 -12.43 37.57 21.17
N TYR A 512 -11.27 37.49 20.52
CA TYR A 512 -9.96 37.56 21.17
C TYR A 512 -9.70 38.95 21.75
N GLU A 513 -9.92 40.02 20.98
CA GLU A 513 -9.78 41.40 21.47
C GLU A 513 -10.94 41.81 22.39
N GLU A 514 -12.15 41.26 22.28
CA GLU A 514 -13.23 41.50 23.25
C GLU A 514 -12.82 41.01 24.65
N LEU A 515 -12.40 39.74 24.76
CA LEU A 515 -11.93 39.15 26.02
C LEU A 515 -10.67 39.85 26.53
N LEU A 516 -9.72 40.17 25.63
CA LEU A 516 -8.44 40.79 26.01
C LEU A 516 -8.61 42.25 26.43
N SER A 517 -9.50 42.99 25.77
CA SER A 517 -9.95 44.33 26.18
C SER A 517 -10.63 44.30 27.54
N TRP A 518 -11.52 43.33 27.79
CA TRP A 518 -12.16 43.17 29.10
C TRP A 518 -11.17 42.82 30.20
N CYS A 519 -10.21 41.92 29.96
CA CYS A 519 -9.15 41.61 30.92
C CYS A 519 -8.26 42.84 31.20
N ARG A 520 -7.87 43.60 30.17
CA ARG A 520 -7.14 44.87 30.30
C ARG A 520 -7.92 45.88 31.16
N ALA A 521 -9.21 46.09 30.87
CA ALA A 521 -10.06 47.03 31.58
C ALA A 521 -10.32 46.61 33.05
N SER A 522 -10.44 45.31 33.32
CA SER A 522 -10.70 44.76 34.65
C SER A 522 -9.45 44.76 35.54
N THR A 523 -8.26 44.59 34.95
CA THR A 523 -6.97 44.62 35.67
C THR A 523 -6.28 45.99 35.68
N ALA A 524 -6.87 47.00 35.05
CA ALA A 524 -6.32 48.36 35.02
C ALA A 524 -6.21 48.98 36.44
N GLY A 525 -5.04 49.54 36.74
CA GLY A 525 -4.76 50.25 38.00
C GLY A 525 -4.03 49.42 39.07
N TYR A 526 -3.92 48.10 38.90
CA TYR A 526 -3.16 47.25 39.82
C TYR A 526 -1.64 47.38 39.60
N ARG A 527 -0.86 47.37 40.69
CA ARG A 527 0.60 47.51 40.62
C ARG A 527 1.23 46.23 40.05
N GLY A 528 2.06 46.38 39.02
CA GLY A 528 2.82 45.26 38.44
C GLY A 528 1.98 44.32 37.55
N VAL A 529 0.81 44.76 37.09
CA VAL A 529 -0.06 44.02 36.18
C VAL A 529 -0.19 44.79 34.86
N GLU A 530 0.17 44.14 33.75
CA GLU A 530 -0.02 44.64 32.40
C GLU A 530 -0.47 43.48 31.50
N VAL A 531 -1.70 43.56 30.97
CA VAL A 531 -2.30 42.48 30.18
C VAL A 531 -2.12 42.76 28.69
N ALA A 532 -1.00 42.32 28.14
CA ALA A 532 -0.69 42.43 26.71
C ALA A 532 -1.31 41.31 25.87
N ASP A 533 -1.34 40.08 26.41
CA ASP A 533 -1.64 38.82 25.73
C ASP A 533 -2.36 37.79 26.64
N PHE A 534 -2.62 36.59 26.10
CA PHE A 534 -3.00 35.39 26.88
C PHE A 534 -1.85 34.39 26.97
N THR A 535 -0.63 34.85 27.24
CA THR A 535 0.50 34.00 27.63
C THR A 535 1.32 34.65 28.75
N ARG A 536 2.36 35.41 28.42
CA ARG A 536 3.34 35.93 29.40
C ARG A 536 2.76 36.95 30.36
N SER A 537 1.67 37.61 29.99
CA SER A 537 0.96 38.56 30.87
C SER A 537 0.40 37.89 32.13
N TRP A 538 0.15 36.59 32.07
CA TRP A 538 -0.50 35.84 33.15
C TRP A 538 0.46 34.98 33.95
N SER A 539 1.67 34.67 33.44
CA SER A 539 2.59 33.73 34.09
C SER A 539 3.14 34.18 35.44
N SER A 540 2.96 35.45 35.81
CA SER A 540 3.21 35.92 37.17
C SER A 540 2.11 35.53 38.16
N GLY A 541 0.88 35.28 37.73
CA GLY A 541 -0.30 35.11 38.60
C GLY A 541 -0.87 36.43 39.15
N LEU A 542 -0.16 37.56 39.02
CA LEU A 542 -0.67 38.86 39.47
C LEU A 542 -1.86 39.34 38.63
N ALA A 543 -1.89 39.02 37.33
CA ALA A 543 -3.02 39.36 36.46
C ALA A 543 -4.32 38.61 36.86
N LEU A 544 -4.21 37.32 37.22
CA LEU A 544 -5.35 36.54 37.72
C LEU A 544 -5.78 37.03 39.11
N CYS A 545 -4.82 37.32 39.99
CA CYS A 545 -5.06 37.91 41.32
C CYS A 545 -5.82 39.25 41.22
N ALA A 546 -5.37 40.16 40.34
CA ALA A 546 -6.04 41.43 40.09
C ALA A 546 -7.44 41.25 39.51
N LEU A 547 -7.63 40.28 38.60
CA LEU A 547 -8.93 39.99 38.01
C LEU A 547 -9.95 39.50 39.07
N VAL A 548 -9.55 38.58 39.95
CA VAL A 548 -10.43 38.11 41.05
C VAL A 548 -10.68 39.23 42.06
N HIS A 549 -9.62 39.91 42.54
CA HIS A 549 -9.75 41.04 43.47
C HIS A 549 -10.63 42.18 42.93
N ARG A 550 -10.70 42.38 41.60
CA ARG A 550 -11.55 43.42 40.99
C ARG A 550 -13.04 43.21 41.24
N PHE A 551 -13.50 41.96 41.23
CA PHE A 551 -14.92 41.61 41.39
C PHE A 551 -15.23 41.09 42.81
N ARG A 552 -14.24 40.51 43.50
CA ARG A 552 -14.34 39.98 44.87
C ARG A 552 -13.04 40.26 45.66
N PRO A 553 -12.84 41.50 46.15
CA PRO A 553 -11.67 41.88 46.97
C PRO A 553 -11.67 41.21 48.36
N ASP A 554 -12.76 40.55 48.73
CA ASP A 554 -12.90 39.74 49.95
C ASP A 554 -12.26 38.34 49.84
N LEU A 555 -11.97 37.86 48.62
CA LEU A 555 -11.46 36.51 48.39
C LEU A 555 -9.93 36.42 48.28
N VAL A 556 -9.26 37.53 47.95
CA VAL A 556 -7.80 37.58 47.75
C VAL A 556 -7.32 38.95 48.21
N ASP A 557 -6.29 38.99 49.05
CA ASP A 557 -5.56 40.23 49.36
C ASP A 557 -4.45 40.44 48.31
N PHE A 558 -4.51 41.56 47.58
CA PHE A 558 -3.55 41.85 46.51
C PHE A 558 -2.21 42.40 47.05
N ASP A 559 -2.23 43.16 48.15
CA ASP A 559 -1.05 43.83 48.70
C ASP A 559 -0.23 42.92 49.64
N ALA A 560 -0.83 41.85 50.18
CA ALA A 560 -0.16 40.86 51.03
C ALA A 560 0.53 39.69 50.25
N MET A 561 0.39 39.64 48.92
CA MET A 561 0.94 38.55 48.10
C MET A 561 2.48 38.60 47.97
N ASP A 562 3.16 37.55 48.45
CA ASP A 562 4.64 37.38 48.32
C ASP A 562 5.09 37.53 46.85
N PRO A 563 6.01 38.45 46.51
CA PRO A 563 6.50 38.66 45.14
C PRO A 563 7.17 37.46 44.45
N LEU A 564 7.71 36.48 45.18
CA LEU A 564 8.74 35.57 44.63
C LEU A 564 8.26 34.20 44.10
N ASP A 565 7.04 33.75 44.40
CA ASP A 565 6.54 32.43 43.99
C ASP A 565 5.28 32.51 43.09
N PRO A 566 5.43 32.40 41.76
CA PRO A 566 4.29 32.42 40.83
C PRO A 566 3.41 31.17 40.88
N VAL A 567 3.93 30.00 41.27
CA VAL A 567 3.16 28.75 41.29
C VAL A 567 2.19 28.79 42.46
N ARG A 568 2.69 29.09 43.67
CA ARG A 568 1.85 29.23 44.86
C ARG A 568 0.82 30.36 44.71
N ARG A 569 1.22 31.48 44.08
CA ARG A 569 0.29 32.60 43.77
C ARG A 569 -0.87 32.16 42.88
N HIS A 570 -0.60 31.37 41.84
CA HIS A 570 -1.68 30.79 41.03
C HIS A 570 -2.55 29.84 41.85
N GLN A 571 -1.96 28.91 42.60
CA GLN A 571 -2.73 27.92 43.37
C GLN A 571 -3.73 28.58 44.31
N THR A 572 -3.33 29.59 45.09
CA THR A 572 -4.22 30.30 46.02
C THR A 572 -5.40 30.98 45.31
N VAL A 573 -5.20 31.53 44.11
CA VAL A 573 -6.28 32.18 43.34
C VAL A 573 -7.18 31.16 42.63
N LEU A 574 -6.62 30.03 42.17
CA LEU A 574 -7.39 28.91 41.61
C LEU A 574 -8.30 28.28 42.68
N ASP A 575 -7.76 27.97 43.86
CA ASP A 575 -8.50 27.37 44.98
C ASP A 575 -9.65 28.28 45.42
N ALA A 576 -9.42 29.59 45.50
CA ALA A 576 -10.44 30.58 45.84
C ALA A 576 -11.53 30.69 44.75
N ALA A 577 -11.15 30.71 43.47
CA ALA A 577 -12.11 30.76 42.36
C ALA A 577 -12.95 29.47 42.26
N GLU A 578 -12.38 28.31 42.56
CA GLU A 578 -13.12 27.05 42.59
C GLU A 578 -14.15 27.03 43.74
N GLN A 579 -13.71 27.37 44.96
CA GLN A 579 -14.54 27.23 46.17
C GLN A 579 -15.64 28.31 46.26
N GLU A 580 -15.34 29.56 45.91
CA GLU A 580 -16.20 30.72 46.18
C GLU A 580 -16.86 31.31 44.94
N LEU A 581 -16.43 30.93 43.73
CA LEU A 581 -17.06 31.29 42.46
C LEU A 581 -17.59 30.08 41.67
N GLY A 582 -17.19 28.85 42.03
CA GLY A 582 -17.53 27.63 41.29
C GLY A 582 -16.79 27.47 39.96
N ILE A 583 -15.76 28.28 39.69
CA ILE A 583 -15.05 28.32 38.41
C ILE A 583 -13.90 27.30 38.43
N GLN A 584 -14.18 26.10 37.89
CA GLN A 584 -13.27 24.95 37.92
C GLN A 584 -11.95 25.21 37.15
N PRO A 585 -10.77 24.91 37.75
CA PRO A 585 -9.47 25.16 37.13
C PRO A 585 -9.27 24.32 35.86
N VAL A 586 -8.97 24.98 34.73
CA VAL A 586 -8.69 24.34 33.42
C VAL A 586 -7.19 24.05 33.23
N LEU A 587 -6.33 24.70 34.03
CA LEU A 587 -4.88 24.53 34.06
C LEU A 587 -4.42 24.38 35.51
N SER A 588 -3.35 23.62 35.73
CA SER A 588 -2.67 23.62 37.02
C SER A 588 -1.86 24.91 37.25
N SER A 589 -1.60 25.23 38.51
CA SER A 589 -0.76 26.37 38.92
C SER A 589 0.65 26.35 38.32
N ALA A 590 1.23 25.17 38.11
CA ALA A 590 2.53 25.00 37.45
C ALA A 590 2.47 25.27 35.93
N GLU A 591 1.37 24.89 35.25
CA GLU A 591 1.18 25.18 33.83
C GLU A 591 0.92 26.68 33.60
N MET A 592 0.14 27.32 34.46
CA MET A 592 -0.07 28.78 34.39
C MET A 592 1.21 29.57 34.67
N ALA A 593 2.07 29.11 35.59
CA ALA A 593 3.36 29.75 35.86
C ALA A 593 4.40 29.55 34.74
N SER A 594 4.34 28.43 33.99
CA SER A 594 5.33 28.09 32.96
C SER A 594 4.94 28.46 31.52
N MET A 595 3.65 28.54 31.21
CA MET A 595 3.08 28.95 29.91
C MET A 595 3.74 28.34 28.68
N ALA A 596 3.72 27.00 28.59
CA ALA A 596 3.98 26.29 27.34
C ALA A 596 2.88 26.58 26.29
N GLU A 597 3.16 26.40 24.99
CA GLU A 597 2.19 26.70 23.92
C GLU A 597 0.81 25.99 24.06
N PRO A 598 0.72 24.70 24.48
CA PRO A 598 -0.58 24.06 24.71
C PRO A 598 -1.46 24.78 25.74
N SER A 599 -0.84 25.43 26.73
CA SER A 599 -1.53 26.10 27.83
C SER A 599 -2.27 27.37 27.39
N ARG A 600 -1.95 27.97 26.23
CA ARG A 600 -2.63 29.20 25.74
C ARG A 600 -4.13 28.99 25.56
N LEU A 601 -4.55 27.88 24.97
CA LEU A 601 -5.98 27.62 24.73
C LEU A 601 -6.72 27.29 26.04
N GLY A 602 -6.08 26.57 26.96
CA GLY A 602 -6.61 26.34 28.31
C GLY A 602 -6.80 27.63 29.10
N LEU A 603 -5.84 28.56 29.03
CA LEU A 603 -5.92 29.86 29.70
C LEU A 603 -7.06 30.73 29.14
N ILE A 604 -7.21 30.80 27.82
CA ILE A 604 -8.36 31.49 27.17
C ILE A 604 -9.68 30.85 27.61
N THR A 605 -9.75 29.51 27.67
CA THR A 605 -10.93 28.76 28.11
C THR A 605 -11.26 29.00 29.59
N TYR A 606 -10.25 29.20 30.44
CA TYR A 606 -10.43 29.53 31.86
C TYR A 606 -10.93 30.97 32.03
N LEU A 607 -10.25 31.95 31.42
CA LEU A 607 -10.60 33.36 31.51
C LEU A 607 -11.97 33.68 30.91
N SER A 608 -12.41 32.93 29.89
CA SER A 608 -13.78 33.03 29.36
C SER A 608 -14.86 32.69 30.40
N GLN A 609 -14.58 31.83 31.38
CA GLN A 609 -15.53 31.53 32.45
C GLN A 609 -15.67 32.70 33.44
N PHE A 610 -14.57 33.40 33.75
CA PHE A 610 -14.64 34.66 34.50
C PHE A 610 -15.37 35.74 33.71
N TYR A 611 -15.19 35.77 32.38
CA TYR A 611 -15.91 36.74 31.54
C TYR A 611 -17.42 36.51 31.62
N GLU A 612 -17.92 35.31 31.33
CA GLU A 612 -19.35 35.02 31.42
C GLU A 612 -19.92 35.13 32.85
N ALA A 613 -19.10 34.90 33.89
CA ALA A 613 -19.52 35.08 35.29
C ALA A 613 -19.62 36.55 35.74
N PHE A 614 -18.88 37.48 35.12
CA PHE A 614 -18.76 38.88 35.56
C PHE A 614 -19.09 39.94 34.48
N LYS A 615 -19.50 39.52 33.27
CA LYS A 615 -19.98 40.43 32.22
C LYS A 615 -21.31 41.07 32.65
N PRO A 616 -21.42 42.41 32.72
CA PRO A 616 -22.67 43.05 33.10
C PRO A 616 -23.72 42.82 32.01
N SER A 617 -24.89 42.29 32.40
CA SER A 617 -26.02 42.15 31.48
C SER A 617 -26.61 43.54 31.16
N PRO A 618 -26.97 43.81 29.89
CA PRO A 618 -27.53 45.11 29.50
C PRO A 618 -29.00 45.24 29.91
N GLY A 619 -29.25 45.47 31.21
CA GLY A 619 -30.50 46.05 31.71
C GLY A 619 -31.17 45.32 32.89
N SER A 620 -30.89 45.76 34.12
CA SER A 620 -31.85 45.82 35.23
C SER A 620 -31.34 46.82 36.28
N GLU A 621 -32.16 47.78 36.71
CA GLU A 621 -31.85 48.63 37.87
C GLU A 621 -32.43 48.04 39.17
N GLU A 622 -31.90 48.44 40.33
CA GLU A 622 -32.13 47.79 41.63
C GLU A 622 -33.46 48.18 42.31
N VAL A 623 -34.12 47.20 42.95
CA VAL A 623 -34.76 47.35 44.29
C VAL A 623 -34.61 46.01 45.03
N ALA A 624 -34.36 46.03 46.35
CA ALA A 624 -34.03 44.84 47.15
C ALA A 624 -35.19 44.30 48.00
N GLU A 625 -35.20 42.99 48.26
CA GLU A 625 -35.17 42.41 49.63
C GLU A 625 -34.92 40.87 49.61
N LYS A 626 -34.57 40.29 50.78
CA LYS A 626 -34.35 38.84 51.04
C LYS A 626 -35.54 38.26 51.84
N PRO A 627 -35.74 36.91 51.97
CA PRO A 627 -34.80 35.81 51.69
C PRO A 627 -35.37 34.64 50.84
N LEU A 628 -34.49 33.69 50.50
CA LEU A 628 -34.81 32.43 49.80
C LEU A 628 -35.56 31.41 50.69
N PRO A 629 -36.41 30.56 50.07
CA PRO A 629 -36.20 29.11 50.22
C PRO A 629 -36.18 28.35 48.86
N PRO A 630 -35.57 27.14 48.77
CA PRO A 630 -35.25 26.52 47.48
C PRO A 630 -36.15 25.36 47.05
N ARG A 631 -36.49 25.31 45.74
CA ARG A 631 -36.61 24.11 44.86
C ARG A 631 -37.14 24.49 43.47
N GLY A 632 -36.73 23.85 42.37
CA GLY A 632 -35.65 22.86 42.29
C GLY A 632 -35.50 22.17 40.93
N THR A 633 -34.28 21.67 40.72
CA THR A 633 -33.85 20.64 39.78
C THR A 633 -34.93 19.70 39.21
N LYS A 634 -35.07 19.63 37.88
CA LYS A 634 -35.65 18.46 37.18
C LYS A 634 -34.82 17.91 36.01
N GLY A 635 -33.92 18.69 35.40
CA GLY A 635 -33.04 18.20 34.32
C GLY A 635 -31.92 17.25 34.80
N ALA A 636 -31.06 17.71 35.71
CA ALA A 636 -29.81 17.02 36.06
C ALA A 636 -29.97 15.63 36.73
N ILE A 637 -31.09 15.39 37.43
CA ILE A 637 -31.28 14.18 38.25
C ILE A 637 -31.45 12.90 37.40
N LEU A 638 -32.02 13.02 36.18
CA LEU A 638 -32.18 11.87 35.27
C LEU A 638 -30.87 11.44 34.59
N PHE A 639 -29.87 12.32 34.52
CA PHE A 639 -28.54 12.00 34.01
C PHE A 639 -27.69 11.31 35.10
N LEU A 640 -27.62 11.91 36.29
CA LEU A 640 -26.82 11.40 37.40
C LEU A 640 -27.31 10.03 37.92
N SER A 641 -28.62 9.77 37.91
CA SER A 641 -29.19 8.48 38.35
C SER A 641 -28.90 7.29 37.43
N LYS A 642 -28.49 7.51 36.18
CA LYS A 642 -27.94 6.44 35.31
C LYS A 642 -26.45 6.18 35.60
N LEU A 643 -25.66 7.23 35.83
CA LEU A 643 -24.23 7.13 36.18
C LEU A 643 -23.98 6.54 37.58
N GLN A 644 -24.87 6.74 38.55
CA GLN A 644 -24.75 6.07 39.85
C GLN A 644 -25.03 4.56 39.77
N LYS A 645 -25.91 4.09 38.87
CA LYS A 645 -26.24 2.66 38.76
C LYS A 645 -25.11 1.79 38.22
N SER A 646 -24.32 2.27 37.26
CA SER A 646 -23.12 1.54 36.80
C SER A 646 -22.09 1.43 37.93
N ARG A 647 -21.80 2.56 38.61
CA ARG A 647 -20.79 2.63 39.68
C ARG A 647 -21.16 1.81 40.93
N THR A 648 -22.44 1.61 41.25
CA THR A 648 -22.86 0.76 42.38
C THR A 648 -22.78 -0.75 42.12
N LEU A 649 -22.79 -1.21 40.87
CA LEU A 649 -22.59 -2.63 40.56
C LEU A 649 -21.13 -3.05 40.69
N THR A 650 -20.19 -2.21 40.22
CA THR A 650 -18.75 -2.47 40.34
C THR A 650 -18.29 -2.49 41.80
N LEU A 651 -18.78 -1.54 42.61
CA LEU A 651 -18.42 -1.45 44.03
C LEU A 651 -18.94 -2.65 44.84
N LYS A 652 -20.11 -3.20 44.48
CA LYS A 652 -20.66 -4.36 45.19
C LYS A 652 -19.91 -5.67 44.90
N ARG A 653 -19.41 -5.86 43.66
CA ARG A 653 -18.50 -6.99 43.34
C ARG A 653 -17.11 -6.86 43.99
N ALA A 654 -16.65 -5.65 44.29
CA ALA A 654 -15.38 -5.41 44.96
C ALA A 654 -15.45 -5.51 46.50
N GLN A 655 -16.64 -5.65 47.09
CA GLN A 655 -16.82 -5.79 48.55
C GLN A 655 -17.11 -7.23 48.99
N ASP A 656 -17.78 -8.03 48.16
CA ASP A 656 -18.01 -9.47 48.45
C ASP A 656 -16.71 -10.30 48.46
N SER A 657 -15.61 -9.81 47.85
CA SER A 657 -14.30 -10.48 47.79
C SER A 657 -13.35 -10.17 48.97
N ALA A 658 -13.67 -9.18 49.81
CA ALA A 658 -12.76 -8.66 50.84
C ALA A 658 -13.10 -9.12 52.28
N GLN A 659 -14.07 -10.03 52.46
CA GLN A 659 -14.58 -10.40 53.79
C GLN A 659 -14.76 -11.92 54.01
N LYS A 660 -13.79 -12.72 53.56
CA LYS A 660 -13.54 -14.09 54.07
C LYS A 660 -12.04 -14.40 54.05
N ASP A 661 -11.38 -14.17 55.19
CA ASP A 661 -10.53 -15.18 55.84
C ASP A 661 -9.98 -14.63 57.17
N ALA A 662 -10.39 -15.24 58.28
CA ALA A 662 -9.97 -14.85 59.63
C ALA A 662 -10.13 -16.01 60.64
N GLU A 663 -9.26 -17.03 60.53
CA GLU A 663 -8.91 -18.02 61.58
C GLU A 663 -10.02 -18.97 62.15
N PRO A 664 -9.67 -20.08 62.86
CA PRO A 664 -8.49 -20.95 62.67
C PRO A 664 -8.73 -22.49 62.82
N LYS A 665 -7.72 -23.25 62.34
CA LYS A 665 -7.17 -24.53 62.90
C LYS A 665 -7.93 -25.88 62.76
N ARG A 666 -7.08 -26.91 62.52
CA ARG A 666 -7.21 -28.38 62.75
C ARG A 666 -8.04 -29.17 61.70
N SER A 667 -7.64 -30.38 61.26
CA SER A 667 -6.49 -31.24 61.66
C SER A 667 -6.11 -32.35 60.66
N ARG A 668 -4.79 -32.67 60.56
CA ARG A 668 -4.17 -34.03 60.63
C ARG A 668 -4.52 -35.06 59.49
N ARG A 669 -3.61 -35.82 58.85
CA ARG A 669 -2.39 -36.50 59.36
C ARG A 669 -1.45 -37.10 58.26
N GLU A 670 -0.12 -37.20 58.57
CA GLU A 670 0.93 -38.19 58.13
C GLU A 670 1.17 -38.52 56.63
N ALA A 671 2.38 -38.91 56.16
CA ALA A 671 3.66 -39.27 56.81
C ALA A 671 4.88 -38.87 55.88
N GLU A 672 6.03 -38.33 56.35
CA GLU A 672 7.28 -39.01 56.85
C GLU A 672 8.33 -39.34 55.75
N LEU A 673 9.67 -39.21 55.84
CA LEU A 673 10.72 -38.73 56.80
C LEU A 673 11.85 -38.01 55.97
N ASP A 674 12.74 -37.06 56.39
CA ASP A 674 13.49 -36.75 57.65
C ASP A 674 14.80 -37.56 57.84
N PRO A 675 15.90 -37.10 58.53
CA PRO A 675 16.49 -35.77 58.84
C PRO A 675 17.87 -35.55 58.09
N GLY A 676 18.77 -34.54 58.24
CA GLY A 676 19.14 -33.48 59.23
C GLY A 676 20.64 -33.61 59.62
N PRO A 677 21.30 -32.75 60.44
CA PRO A 677 20.93 -31.42 60.96
C PRO A 677 22.11 -30.36 61.05
N ASP A 678 21.83 -29.20 61.68
CA ASP A 678 22.72 -28.22 62.39
C ASP A 678 23.78 -27.35 61.66
N GLY A 679 24.06 -26.11 62.14
CA GLY A 679 25.09 -25.23 61.56
C GLY A 679 25.38 -23.79 62.08
N ASP A 680 24.45 -23.10 62.76
CA ASP A 680 24.65 -21.80 63.46
C ASP A 680 25.16 -20.53 62.67
N VAL A 681 25.49 -19.44 63.39
CA VAL A 681 25.51 -18.00 62.97
C VAL A 681 26.80 -17.29 63.50
N TRP A 682 26.98 -15.98 63.24
CA TRP A 682 28.04 -15.04 63.73
C TRP A 682 29.38 -15.10 62.97
N ASP A 683 30.22 -14.06 62.80
CA ASP A 683 30.10 -12.57 62.88
C ASP A 683 31.32 -11.93 62.11
N ASN A 684 31.50 -10.62 62.15
CA ASN A 684 32.37 -9.80 61.31
C ASN A 684 33.90 -9.96 61.49
N GLY A 685 34.62 -10.05 60.37
CA GLY A 685 35.65 -9.06 59.95
C GLY A 685 37.09 -9.15 60.49
N HIS A 686 38.07 -9.25 59.58
CA HIS A 686 39.08 -8.20 59.31
C HIS A 686 39.92 -8.49 58.04
N GLU A 687 40.72 -7.51 57.62
CA GLU A 687 41.40 -7.46 56.31
C GLU A 687 42.85 -8.01 56.32
N GLN A 688 43.30 -8.57 55.19
CA GLN A 688 44.71 -8.53 54.74
C GLN A 688 44.80 -8.61 53.19
N PRO A 689 45.62 -7.77 52.52
CA PRO A 689 45.94 -7.85 51.08
C PRO A 689 47.37 -8.40 50.84
N PRO A 690 47.91 -8.49 49.60
CA PRO A 690 47.31 -8.42 48.25
C PRO A 690 47.65 -9.64 47.34
N ASP A 691 47.06 -9.73 46.13
CA ASP A 691 47.82 -9.90 44.85
C ASP A 691 46.92 -9.64 43.61
N PRO A 692 47.41 -9.11 42.45
CA PRO A 692 46.58 -8.75 41.31
C PRO A 692 46.66 -9.77 40.15
N GLY A 693 45.74 -10.76 40.12
CA GLY A 693 45.87 -11.90 39.18
C GLY A 693 44.62 -12.46 38.47
N GLN A 694 43.40 -11.97 38.73
CA GLN A 694 42.18 -12.50 38.09
C GLN A 694 41.15 -11.40 37.73
N PRO A 695 40.38 -11.55 36.63
CA PRO A 695 39.18 -10.75 36.39
C PRO A 695 38.15 -11.07 37.48
N ALA A 696 37.75 -10.08 38.26
CA ALA A 696 36.82 -10.29 39.36
C ALA A 696 35.44 -10.75 38.86
N ALA A 697 34.97 -11.90 39.36
CA ALA A 697 33.56 -12.27 39.32
C ALA A 697 32.76 -11.24 40.16
N ARG A 698 32.25 -10.20 39.49
CA ARG A 698 31.30 -9.25 40.10
C ARG A 698 29.92 -9.90 40.08
N GLY A 699 29.31 -10.01 41.25
CA GLY A 699 28.06 -10.75 41.46
C GLY A 699 26.87 -10.20 40.67
N ASP A 700 25.83 -11.03 40.58
CA ASP A 700 24.64 -10.78 39.76
C ASP A 700 23.97 -9.43 40.03
N SER A 701 24.14 -8.51 39.08
CA SER A 701 23.12 -7.49 38.81
C SER A 701 22.28 -7.98 37.63
N SER A 702 21.03 -8.36 37.88
CA SER A 702 20.01 -8.79 36.89
C SER A 702 19.56 -7.69 35.92
N ASP A 703 20.37 -6.65 35.77
CA ASP A 703 20.21 -5.49 34.90
C ASP A 703 21.34 -5.40 33.84
N ALA A 704 22.30 -6.32 33.80
CA ALA A 704 23.44 -6.27 32.87
C ALA A 704 23.18 -7.06 31.58
N CYS A 705 23.70 -6.55 30.45
CA CYS A 705 23.67 -7.26 29.16
C CYS A 705 24.76 -8.33 29.12
N TYR A 706 24.36 -9.56 28.82
CA TYR A 706 25.26 -10.71 28.67
C TYR A 706 26.45 -10.44 27.74
N PHE A 707 26.23 -9.83 26.57
CA PHE A 707 27.29 -9.63 25.56
C PHE A 707 28.22 -8.44 25.80
N CYS A 708 27.75 -7.34 26.43
CA CYS A 708 28.55 -6.12 26.56
C CYS A 708 28.85 -5.69 28.01
N GLY A 709 28.28 -6.38 29.01
CA GLY A 709 28.46 -6.07 30.44
C GLY A 709 27.86 -4.74 30.91
N ARG A 710 27.21 -3.97 30.03
CA ARG A 710 26.59 -2.67 30.36
C ARG A 710 25.15 -2.87 30.84
N ARG A 711 24.67 -1.92 31.64
CA ARG A 711 23.28 -1.86 32.12
C ARG A 711 22.28 -1.81 30.96
N VAL A 712 21.16 -2.50 31.15
CA VAL A 712 20.02 -2.61 30.23
C VAL A 712 18.80 -1.97 30.89
N TYR A 713 18.36 -0.81 30.39
CA TYR A 713 17.14 -0.14 30.85
C TYR A 713 15.89 -0.97 30.45
N ILE A 714 14.78 -0.83 31.18
CA ILE A 714 13.57 -1.68 31.08
C ILE A 714 13.01 -1.67 29.64
N VAL A 715 13.10 -0.52 28.96
CA VAL A 715 12.53 -0.34 27.61
C VAL A 715 13.42 -0.93 26.51
N GLU A 716 14.75 -0.97 26.67
CA GLU A 716 15.67 -1.63 25.71
C GLU A 716 15.95 -3.11 26.02
N ARG A 717 15.38 -3.63 27.12
CA ARG A 717 15.58 -5.00 27.58
C ARG A 717 14.88 -6.03 26.69
N ALA A 718 15.65 -6.97 26.17
CA ALA A 718 15.16 -8.24 25.63
C ALA A 718 15.74 -9.41 26.45
N SER A 719 15.11 -10.58 26.35
CA SER A 719 15.43 -11.76 27.16
C SER A 719 15.23 -13.06 26.38
N ALA A 720 16.23 -13.94 26.43
CA ALA A 720 16.22 -15.30 25.91
C ALA A 720 17.15 -16.18 26.76
N GLU A 721 16.88 -17.49 26.86
CA GLU A 721 17.65 -18.47 27.64
C GLU A 721 17.99 -18.02 29.08
N GLY A 722 17.03 -17.35 29.73
CA GLY A 722 17.17 -16.79 31.08
C GLY A 722 18.09 -15.57 31.21
N ARG A 723 18.65 -15.05 30.11
CA ARG A 723 19.65 -13.96 30.10
C ARG A 723 19.06 -12.67 29.53
N PHE A 724 19.56 -11.53 29.99
CA PHE A 724 19.19 -10.20 29.50
C PHE A 724 20.22 -9.60 28.55
N PHE A 725 19.74 -8.81 27.60
CA PHE A 725 20.58 -8.11 26.63
C PHE A 725 19.86 -6.87 26.06
N HIS A 726 20.66 -5.92 25.56
CA HIS A 726 20.17 -4.88 24.66
C HIS A 726 19.62 -5.51 23.37
N ARG A 727 18.49 -5.03 22.84
CA ARG A 727 17.99 -5.44 21.52
C ARG A 727 19.07 -5.33 20.44
N GLY A 728 19.85 -4.24 20.45
CA GLY A 728 20.99 -4.04 19.55
C GLY A 728 22.19 -5.00 19.74
N CYS A 729 22.31 -5.70 20.88
CA CYS A 729 23.33 -6.72 21.12
C CYS A 729 22.85 -8.15 20.83
N PHE A 730 21.56 -8.37 20.62
CA PHE A 730 21.00 -9.67 20.26
C PHE A 730 21.19 -9.92 18.76
N GLN A 731 22.38 -10.39 18.37
CA GLN A 731 22.78 -10.54 16.96
C GLN A 731 23.25 -11.96 16.65
N CYS A 732 23.03 -12.41 15.41
CA CYS A 732 23.61 -13.65 14.92
C CYS A 732 25.14 -13.51 14.82
N ARG A 733 25.87 -14.38 15.52
CA ARG A 733 27.35 -14.40 15.57
C ARG A 733 28.03 -14.43 14.19
N ARG A 734 27.37 -15.00 13.17
CA ARG A 734 27.94 -15.22 11.82
C ARG A 734 27.69 -14.08 10.83
N CYS A 735 26.69 -13.22 11.05
CA CYS A 735 26.34 -12.15 10.11
C CYS A 735 25.99 -10.79 10.72
N GLY A 736 25.98 -10.66 12.06
CA GLY A 736 25.65 -9.40 12.76
C GLY A 736 24.19 -8.97 12.65
N ALA A 737 23.32 -9.76 12.02
CA ALA A 737 21.91 -9.44 11.91
C ALA A 737 21.23 -9.53 13.28
N THR A 738 20.53 -8.47 13.69
CA THR A 738 19.69 -8.44 14.89
C THR A 738 18.63 -9.55 14.80
N LEU A 739 18.54 -10.34 15.87
CA LEU A 739 17.63 -11.47 16.00
C LEU A 739 16.28 -11.01 16.56
N ARG A 740 15.22 -11.74 16.24
CA ARG A 740 13.89 -11.57 16.81
C ARG A 740 13.57 -12.77 17.70
N LEU A 741 12.81 -12.54 18.77
CA LEU A 741 12.27 -13.62 19.59
C LEU A 741 11.38 -14.51 18.70
N GLY A 742 11.66 -15.82 18.64
CA GLY A 742 10.93 -16.78 17.80
C GLY A 742 11.55 -17.14 16.43
N ASP A 743 12.68 -16.56 16.01
CA ASP A 743 13.46 -17.03 14.84
C ASP A 743 14.98 -16.87 15.11
N TYR A 744 15.42 -17.49 16.22
CA TYR A 744 16.82 -17.68 16.60
C TYR A 744 17.07 -19.14 17.03
N ALA A 745 18.34 -19.52 17.09
CA ALA A 745 18.81 -20.70 17.81
C ALA A 745 19.98 -20.29 18.72
N PHE A 746 20.15 -21.00 19.84
CA PHE A 746 21.26 -20.83 20.77
C PHE A 746 22.18 -22.05 20.67
N ASP A 747 23.49 -21.83 20.76
CA ASP A 747 24.48 -22.89 20.82
C ASP A 747 25.05 -22.91 22.25
N ASP A 748 24.79 -24.00 22.98
CA ASP A 748 25.23 -24.17 24.37
C ASP A 748 26.77 -24.36 24.49
N GLU A 749 27.46 -24.81 23.43
CA GLU A 749 28.91 -25.05 23.46
C GLU A 749 29.70 -23.74 23.27
N ASP A 750 29.27 -22.86 22.36
CA ASP A 750 29.93 -21.57 22.12
C ASP A 750 29.30 -20.39 22.89
N GLY A 751 28.09 -20.54 23.42
CA GLY A 751 27.36 -19.55 24.20
C GLY A 751 26.83 -18.36 23.40
N HIS A 752 26.66 -18.48 22.08
CA HIS A 752 26.15 -17.44 21.18
C HIS A 752 24.82 -17.79 20.52
N PHE A 753 24.19 -16.76 19.94
CA PHE A 753 22.98 -16.90 19.14
C PHE A 753 23.26 -16.90 17.64
N TYR A 754 22.45 -17.67 16.92
CA TYR A 754 22.44 -17.81 15.48
C TYR A 754 21.04 -17.54 14.95
N CYS A 755 20.90 -17.01 13.73
CA CYS A 755 19.62 -17.06 13.02
C CYS A 755 19.43 -18.45 12.41
N SER A 756 18.19 -18.81 12.08
CA SER A 756 17.84 -20.09 11.42
C SER A 756 18.60 -20.40 10.12
N LEU A 757 19.20 -19.39 9.46
CA LEU A 757 20.08 -19.55 8.29
C LEU A 757 21.54 -19.92 8.61
N HIS A 758 21.98 -19.79 9.86
CA HIS A 758 23.39 -19.90 10.25
C HIS A 758 23.65 -20.87 11.41
N TYR A 759 22.61 -21.34 12.08
CA TYR A 759 22.71 -22.44 13.05
C TYR A 759 23.14 -23.74 12.32
N PRO A 760 24.03 -24.56 12.90
CA PRO A 760 24.39 -25.85 12.32
C PRO A 760 23.20 -26.82 12.40
N ASN A 761 22.73 -27.32 11.25
CA ASN A 761 21.94 -28.56 11.26
C ASN A 761 22.86 -29.71 11.69
N LEU A 762 22.66 -30.23 12.91
CA LEU A 762 23.30 -31.47 13.34
C LEU A 762 22.91 -32.62 12.39
N PRO A 763 23.86 -33.48 11.98
CA PRO A 763 23.62 -34.50 10.97
C PRO A 763 22.78 -35.66 11.53
N GLY A 764 21.48 -35.63 11.23
CA GLY A 764 20.58 -36.76 11.48
C GLY A 764 20.72 -37.84 10.41
N MET A 765 21.13 -39.05 10.83
CA MET A 765 21.32 -40.26 10.01
C MET A 765 22.34 -40.15 8.86
N GLU A 766 23.58 -40.51 9.15
CA GLU A 766 24.37 -41.23 8.16
C GLU A 766 23.69 -42.59 7.90
N LEU A 767 23.16 -42.78 6.68
CA LEU A 767 22.84 -44.11 6.18
C LEU A 767 24.17 -44.89 6.01
N PRO A 768 24.20 -46.20 6.30
CA PRO A 768 25.41 -47.00 6.09
C PRO A 768 25.89 -46.89 4.64
N GLN A 769 27.17 -46.56 4.45
CA GLN A 769 27.80 -46.64 3.14
C GLN A 769 27.95 -48.12 2.77
N GLU A 770 27.32 -48.55 1.68
CA GLU A 770 27.63 -49.86 1.10
C GLU A 770 29.05 -49.81 0.51
N GLU A 771 29.98 -50.56 1.12
CA GLU A 771 31.32 -50.73 0.58
C GLU A 771 31.29 -51.50 -0.76
N PRO A 772 32.16 -51.16 -1.73
CA PRO A 772 32.29 -51.94 -2.95
C PRO A 772 32.80 -53.37 -2.63
N PRO A 773 32.35 -54.41 -3.35
CA PRO A 773 32.62 -55.80 -2.99
C PRO A 773 34.12 -56.14 -3.08
N ALA A 774 34.65 -56.72 -2.00
CA ALA A 774 36.05 -57.10 -1.90
C ALA A 774 36.42 -58.27 -2.83
N LEU A 775 37.63 -58.21 -3.38
CA LEU A 775 38.37 -59.37 -3.87
C LEU A 775 39.36 -59.84 -2.76
N PRO A 776 39.67 -61.14 -2.68
CA PRO A 776 40.31 -61.73 -1.49
C PRO A 776 41.86 -61.69 -1.46
N ASP A 777 42.39 -62.07 -0.30
CA ASP A 777 43.77 -62.47 0.04
C ASP A 777 44.84 -61.37 0.14
N GLY A 778 45.64 -61.33 1.23
CA GLY A 778 46.74 -60.34 1.34
C GLY A 778 47.59 -60.20 2.62
N ASP A 779 47.21 -60.73 3.79
CA ASP A 779 48.06 -60.98 4.99
C ASP A 779 48.83 -59.83 5.74
N ALA A 780 49.16 -60.13 7.01
CA ALA A 780 50.27 -59.59 7.85
C ALA A 780 50.35 -58.09 8.35
N ALA A 781 49.75 -57.86 9.54
CA ALA A 781 50.37 -57.37 10.79
C ALA A 781 51.20 -56.03 10.91
N GLY A 782 50.91 -55.26 11.97
CA GLY A 782 51.82 -54.23 12.54
C GLY A 782 51.13 -53.20 13.48
N ARG A 783 51.73 -52.86 14.65
CA ARG A 783 51.19 -51.88 15.63
C ARG A 783 52.31 -50.90 16.11
N PRO A 784 52.15 -50.05 17.16
CA PRO A 784 52.40 -48.58 17.17
C PRO A 784 53.76 -48.22 17.86
N PRO A 785 54.05 -47.05 18.51
CA PRO A 785 53.30 -45.78 18.71
C PRO A 785 54.13 -44.46 18.57
N SER A 786 53.53 -43.35 19.04
CA SER A 786 54.05 -41.99 19.36
C SER A 786 54.86 -41.93 20.68
N PRO A 787 55.22 -40.78 21.34
CA PRO A 787 55.06 -39.32 21.06
C PRO A 787 56.45 -38.56 21.10
N ASP A 788 56.73 -37.32 21.57
CA ASP A 788 56.02 -36.22 22.28
C ASP A 788 56.78 -34.86 22.25
N THR A 789 56.15 -33.75 22.68
CA THR A 789 56.69 -32.39 23.03
C THR A 789 57.34 -31.54 21.90
N GLY A 790 57.47 -30.20 21.96
CA GLY A 790 57.07 -29.17 22.96
C GLY A 790 57.32 -27.71 22.44
N SER A 791 56.79 -26.69 23.14
CA SER A 791 56.85 -25.24 22.81
C SER A 791 58.20 -24.55 23.19
N PRO A 792 58.52 -23.23 22.92
CA PRO A 792 57.62 -22.05 22.80
C PRO A 792 57.98 -20.90 21.79
N ARG A 793 57.16 -19.84 21.85
CA ARG A 793 57.23 -18.46 21.26
C ARG A 793 58.62 -17.81 21.10
N ALA A 794 58.80 -16.98 20.04
CA ALA A 794 59.12 -15.53 20.12
C ALA A 794 59.18 -14.83 18.72
N ALA A 795 59.12 -13.50 18.71
CA ALA A 795 59.42 -12.54 17.63
C ALA A 795 60.10 -11.29 18.29
N PRO A 796 60.87 -10.38 17.62
CA PRO A 796 60.54 -9.74 16.33
C PRO A 796 61.75 -9.33 15.41
N GLU A 797 61.45 -8.43 14.45
CA GLU A 797 62.31 -7.47 13.70
C GLU A 797 63.26 -7.87 12.54
N GLU A 798 62.94 -7.26 11.38
CA GLU A 798 63.74 -6.66 10.28
C GLU A 798 64.93 -7.33 9.53
N ALA A 799 65.02 -6.87 8.26
CA ALA A 799 66.16 -6.82 7.33
C ALA A 799 66.62 -8.09 6.56
N ALA A 800 66.75 -7.94 5.25
CA ALA A 800 67.44 -8.85 4.32
C ALA A 800 68.87 -8.33 4.01
N PRO A 801 69.79 -9.14 3.43
CA PRO A 801 69.80 -9.28 1.97
C PRO A 801 70.26 -10.64 1.37
N ALA A 802 70.11 -10.71 0.04
CA ALA A 802 70.51 -11.72 -0.99
C ALA A 802 72.02 -12.14 -0.98
N GLN A 803 72.57 -13.03 -1.85
CA GLN A 803 72.33 -13.50 -3.25
C GLN A 803 72.88 -14.96 -3.42
N PRO A 804 73.43 -15.47 -4.57
CA PRO A 804 73.18 -15.35 -6.05
C PRO A 804 72.94 -16.75 -6.72
N GLY A 805 72.82 -17.00 -8.05
CA GLY A 805 72.76 -16.18 -9.29
C GLY A 805 73.23 -16.94 -10.58
N LEU A 806 73.22 -16.27 -11.76
CA LEU A 806 73.78 -16.63 -13.10
C LEU A 806 72.87 -17.40 -14.12
N PRO A 807 73.11 -17.33 -15.47
CA PRO A 807 73.24 -16.13 -16.34
C PRO A 807 72.48 -16.24 -17.72
N SER A 808 72.07 -15.18 -18.45
CA SER A 808 72.82 -14.50 -19.57
C SER A 808 71.83 -13.53 -20.33
N THR A 809 71.94 -12.18 -20.42
CA THR A 809 72.73 -11.25 -21.31
C THR A 809 72.40 -11.23 -22.83
N PRO A 810 72.57 -10.10 -23.61
CA PRO A 810 72.53 -8.62 -23.37
C PRO A 810 71.68 -7.80 -24.43
N VAL A 811 70.99 -6.66 -24.18
CA VAL A 811 71.40 -5.24 -23.88
C VAL A 811 72.16 -4.52 -25.03
N PRO A 812 71.66 -3.41 -25.68
CA PRO A 812 71.93 -1.99 -25.26
C PRO A 812 70.78 -0.90 -25.46
N PRO A 813 70.87 0.31 -26.14
CA PRO A 813 70.53 1.61 -25.48
C PRO A 813 69.67 2.67 -26.34
N PRO A 814 69.74 4.05 -26.29
CA PRO A 814 68.51 4.90 -26.06
C PRO A 814 68.38 6.35 -26.72
N ALA A 815 67.37 7.15 -26.27
CA ALA A 815 67.37 8.62 -25.98
C ALA A 815 66.66 9.72 -26.86
N ALA A 816 65.82 10.54 -26.16
CA ALA A 816 65.60 12.02 -26.18
C ALA A 816 64.98 12.85 -27.36
N LEU A 817 63.80 13.44 -27.08
CA LEU A 817 63.30 14.84 -27.28
C LEU A 817 63.69 15.72 -28.51
N ARG A 818 62.66 16.16 -29.28
CA ARG A 818 62.46 17.49 -29.99
C ARG A 818 61.11 17.46 -30.78
N GLU A 819 60.39 18.53 -31.15
CA GLU A 819 60.40 19.98 -30.81
C GLU A 819 58.97 20.62 -30.97
N SER A 820 58.75 21.76 -31.65
CA SER A 820 57.45 22.50 -31.82
C SER A 820 57.54 23.54 -32.97
N PRO A 821 56.60 24.50 -33.21
CA PRO A 821 55.12 24.60 -33.25
C PRO A 821 54.66 25.18 -34.66
N PRO A 822 53.76 26.18 -34.90
CA PRO A 822 52.49 26.67 -34.27
C PRO A 822 51.29 26.95 -35.26
N ALA A 823 50.10 27.32 -34.73
CA ALA A 823 49.06 28.24 -35.31
C ALA A 823 48.36 27.90 -36.67
N ALA A 824 47.23 28.49 -37.10
CA ALA A 824 46.01 29.08 -36.46
C ALA A 824 44.91 29.33 -37.55
N GLU A 825 43.70 29.76 -37.13
CA GLU A 825 42.64 30.50 -37.88
C GLU A 825 41.80 29.87 -39.05
N ASP A 826 40.47 29.99 -38.88
CA ASP A 826 39.38 30.41 -39.81
C ASP A 826 38.90 29.70 -41.12
N ALA A 827 37.59 29.96 -41.35
CA ALA A 827 36.86 30.17 -42.62
C ALA A 827 36.48 29.01 -43.60
N ALA A 828 35.20 28.63 -43.48
CA ALA A 828 34.18 28.21 -44.46
C ALA A 828 34.41 28.26 -46.02
N SER A 829 33.79 27.24 -46.68
CA SER A 829 33.18 27.24 -48.04
C SER A 829 34.09 27.36 -49.27
N PRO A 830 33.81 26.66 -50.40
CA PRO A 830 32.56 26.66 -51.21
C PRO A 830 31.87 25.27 -51.28
N GLY A 831 30.78 25.01 -52.02
CA GLY A 831 29.89 25.87 -52.82
C GLY A 831 29.45 25.24 -54.16
N GLU A 832 28.18 24.81 -54.23
CA GLU A 832 27.29 24.81 -55.43
C GLU A 832 27.62 23.85 -56.62
N GLN A 833 26.69 23.34 -57.45
CA GLN A 833 25.22 23.50 -57.57
C GLN A 833 24.53 22.34 -58.36
N ASP A 834 23.27 22.05 -58.02
CA ASP A 834 22.09 21.70 -58.87
C ASP A 834 21.81 20.39 -59.67
N ALA A 835 20.48 20.18 -59.81
CA ALA A 835 19.66 19.41 -60.77
C ALA A 835 19.60 17.85 -60.78
N MET A 836 18.50 17.18 -61.20
CA MET A 836 17.02 17.37 -61.11
C MET A 836 16.30 16.08 -61.63
N GLU A 837 14.96 16.02 -61.48
CA GLU A 837 13.98 15.22 -62.27
C GLU A 837 13.59 13.75 -61.89
N GLN A 838 12.43 13.35 -62.44
CA GLN A 838 11.64 12.11 -62.25
C GLN A 838 11.11 11.67 -63.66
N PRO A 839 10.05 10.83 -63.83
CA PRO A 839 9.89 9.38 -63.55
C PRO A 839 9.47 8.55 -64.81
N ALA A 840 9.07 7.27 -64.61
CA ALA A 840 8.29 6.38 -65.53
C ALA A 840 9.07 5.76 -66.74
N PRO A 841 8.54 4.78 -67.53
CA PRO A 841 7.17 4.18 -67.58
C PRO A 841 7.08 2.62 -67.70
N GLU A 842 5.93 2.11 -68.16
CA GLU A 842 5.49 0.68 -68.31
C GLU A 842 6.00 -0.05 -69.59
N PRO A 843 5.77 -1.38 -69.75
CA PRO A 843 4.60 -1.93 -70.52
C PRO A 843 4.00 -3.26 -69.91
N VAL A 844 3.05 -4.05 -70.48
CA VAL A 844 1.77 -3.90 -71.26
C VAL A 844 1.49 -5.20 -72.09
N ALA A 845 0.20 -5.55 -72.34
CA ALA A 845 -0.36 -6.63 -73.24
C ALA A 845 -0.32 -8.11 -72.71
N GLU A 846 -1.21 -9.08 -73.07
CA GLU A 846 -2.53 -9.09 -73.79
C GLU A 846 -3.32 -10.42 -73.54
N GLU A 847 -4.61 -10.48 -73.97
CA GLU A 847 -5.52 -11.60 -74.38
C GLU A 847 -5.34 -13.08 -73.90
N ALA A 848 -6.34 -13.98 -73.84
CA ALA A 848 -7.82 -14.02 -73.85
C ALA A 848 -8.24 -15.49 -73.42
N ARG A 849 -9.46 -15.85 -72.97
CA ARG A 849 -10.73 -16.04 -73.70
C ARG A 849 -11.81 -16.54 -72.71
N GLU A 850 -12.99 -15.90 -72.62
CA GLU A 850 -14.31 -16.35 -73.17
C GLU A 850 -15.13 -17.41 -72.39
N GLN A 851 -16.38 -17.00 -72.05
CA GLN A 851 -17.62 -17.81 -71.89
C GLN A 851 -17.72 -18.76 -70.66
N GLN A 852 -18.87 -18.93 -69.98
CA GLN A 852 -20.27 -18.52 -70.23
C GLN A 852 -21.06 -18.35 -68.89
N GLY A 853 -22.06 -17.45 -68.84
CA GLY A 853 -23.16 -17.45 -67.83
C GLY A 853 -24.36 -18.28 -68.32
N PRO A 854 -25.55 -18.34 -67.65
CA PRO A 854 -26.22 -17.34 -66.77
C PRO A 854 -26.24 -17.76 -65.27
N GLY A 855 -26.92 -17.14 -64.28
CA GLY A 855 -28.12 -16.29 -64.24
C GLY A 855 -29.40 -17.12 -63.93
N ALA A 856 -30.35 -16.71 -63.07
CA ALA A 856 -30.53 -15.45 -62.33
C ALA A 856 -31.44 -15.63 -61.07
N GLU A 857 -31.61 -14.56 -60.30
CA GLU A 857 -32.69 -14.34 -59.30
C GLU A 857 -34.11 -14.42 -59.93
N PRO A 858 -35.27 -14.50 -59.20
CA PRO A 858 -35.49 -13.96 -57.83
C PRO A 858 -36.51 -14.67 -56.87
N CYS A 859 -36.63 -14.10 -55.68
CA CYS A 859 -37.80 -13.98 -54.77
C CYS A 859 -38.94 -15.03 -54.77
N GLY A 860 -39.22 -15.60 -53.58
CA GLY A 860 -40.51 -16.22 -53.25
C GLY A 860 -40.62 -16.78 -51.82
N ALA A 861 -41.64 -16.33 -51.07
CA ALA A 861 -42.16 -16.93 -49.82
C ALA A 861 -43.65 -17.31 -50.07
N PRO A 862 -44.41 -17.98 -49.16
CA PRO A 862 -44.16 -18.33 -47.74
C PRO A 862 -44.55 -19.80 -47.38
N GLU A 863 -44.81 -20.08 -46.09
CA GLU A 863 -45.53 -21.26 -45.51
C GLU A 863 -44.82 -22.64 -45.60
N GLU A 864 -44.99 -23.62 -44.69
CA GLU A 864 -45.38 -23.66 -43.25
C GLU A 864 -44.98 -25.06 -42.66
N GLY A 865 -44.93 -25.22 -41.31
CA GLY A 865 -45.07 -26.53 -40.64
C GLY A 865 -43.86 -27.17 -39.91
N GLU A 866 -43.97 -27.23 -38.56
CA GLU A 866 -43.67 -28.31 -37.58
C GLU A 866 -42.39 -29.20 -37.69
N GLU A 867 -41.79 -29.76 -36.61
CA GLU A 867 -42.29 -30.16 -35.28
C GLU A 867 -41.21 -30.00 -34.17
N SER A 868 -41.57 -30.08 -32.87
CA SER A 868 -40.72 -29.69 -31.72
C SER A 868 -40.36 -30.84 -30.74
N GLY A 869 -39.30 -30.66 -29.93
CA GLY A 869 -38.73 -31.70 -29.04
C GLY A 869 -38.01 -31.23 -27.77
N GLY A 870 -38.66 -30.42 -26.93
CA GLY A 870 -38.06 -29.84 -25.70
C GLY A 870 -37.77 -30.82 -24.53
N ARG A 871 -36.91 -30.37 -23.60
CA ARG A 871 -36.57 -31.05 -22.32
C ARG A 871 -37.14 -30.29 -21.10
N ARG A 872 -37.21 -30.95 -19.94
CA ARG A 872 -38.03 -30.51 -18.78
C ARG A 872 -37.20 -29.89 -17.65
N LYS A 873 -37.64 -28.73 -17.11
CA LYS A 873 -37.20 -28.20 -15.79
C LYS A 873 -37.72 -29.13 -14.65
N ILE A 874 -37.10 -29.08 -13.46
CA ILE A 874 -37.47 -29.89 -12.27
C ILE A 874 -37.97 -28.94 -11.17
N VAL A 875 -39.06 -29.31 -10.48
CA VAL A 875 -39.67 -28.52 -9.39
C VAL A 875 -39.65 -29.32 -8.08
N LEU A 876 -39.23 -28.67 -6.98
CA LEU A 876 -39.19 -29.25 -5.63
C LEU A 876 -40.46 -28.93 -4.83
N THR A 877 -40.91 -29.85 -3.99
CA THR A 877 -42.15 -29.68 -3.20
C THR A 877 -41.93 -28.84 -1.91
N PRO A 878 -42.99 -28.22 -1.35
CA PRO A 878 -42.89 -27.47 -0.10
C PRO A 878 -42.39 -28.29 1.09
N LEU A 879 -42.68 -29.60 1.12
CA LEU A 879 -42.22 -30.50 2.19
C LEU A 879 -40.73 -30.87 2.07
N GLU A 880 -40.15 -30.70 0.88
CA GLU A 880 -38.69 -30.84 0.66
C GLU A 880 -37.99 -29.53 1.01
N LYS A 881 -38.56 -28.37 0.66
CA LYS A 881 -38.08 -27.05 1.15
C LYS A 881 -38.03 -27.02 2.69
N LEU A 882 -39.07 -27.51 3.38
CA LEU A 882 -39.14 -27.53 4.86
C LEU A 882 -38.14 -28.50 5.52
N LYS A 883 -37.60 -29.49 4.79
CA LYS A 883 -36.60 -30.43 5.31
C LYS A 883 -35.16 -29.91 5.20
N LEU A 884 -34.92 -28.94 4.32
CA LEU A 884 -33.61 -28.30 4.16
C LEU A 884 -33.36 -27.23 5.26
N SER A 885 -34.41 -26.60 5.78
CA SER A 885 -34.33 -25.53 6.79
C SER A 885 -33.98 -25.99 8.22
N THR A 886 -33.57 -27.25 8.44
CA THR A 886 -33.33 -27.80 9.80
C THR A 886 -31.89 -28.31 10.02
N LEU A 887 -30.95 -28.06 9.10
CA LEU A 887 -29.54 -28.42 9.24
C LEU A 887 -28.66 -27.16 9.35
N SER A 888 -28.41 -26.73 10.58
CA SER A 888 -27.34 -25.79 10.91
C SER A 888 -26.18 -26.57 11.53
N LEU A 889 -24.95 -26.40 11.04
CA LEU A 889 -23.70 -26.60 11.79
C LEU A 889 -22.50 -26.01 11.01
N THR A 890 -21.73 -25.20 11.73
CA THR A 890 -20.28 -24.86 11.69
C THR A 890 -19.34 -25.19 10.50
N ALA A 891 -18.19 -24.51 10.50
CA ALA A 891 -17.17 -24.50 9.45
C ALA A 891 -16.24 -25.73 9.39
N ASP A 892 -15.33 -25.66 8.41
CA ASP A 892 -14.15 -26.51 8.10
C ASP A 892 -14.38 -27.89 7.45
N GLY A 893 -13.69 -28.09 6.31
CA GLY A 893 -13.64 -29.33 5.53
C GLY A 893 -13.36 -29.08 4.04
N GLU A 894 -12.28 -29.65 3.50
CA GLU A 894 -12.03 -29.66 2.03
C GLU A 894 -12.90 -30.73 1.33
N PRO A 895 -13.37 -30.48 0.08
CA PRO A 895 -14.24 -31.42 -0.62
C PRO A 895 -13.48 -32.48 -1.45
N GLU A 896 -13.73 -33.76 -1.19
CA GLU A 896 -13.33 -34.88 -2.05
C GLU A 896 -14.17 -34.97 -3.36
N PRO A 897 -13.64 -35.61 -4.43
CA PRO A 897 -14.32 -35.73 -5.72
C PRO A 897 -15.40 -36.85 -5.76
N PRO A 898 -16.54 -36.65 -6.45
CA PRO A 898 -17.65 -37.60 -6.45
C PRO A 898 -17.49 -38.77 -7.43
N GLN A 899 -17.97 -39.96 -7.02
CA GLN A 899 -18.03 -41.17 -7.86
C GLN A 899 -19.33 -41.28 -8.68
N LYS A 900 -19.33 -42.07 -9.76
CA LYS A 900 -20.47 -42.18 -10.72
C LYS A 900 -21.44 -43.33 -10.40
N PRO A 901 -22.77 -43.19 -10.64
CA PRO A 901 -23.80 -44.13 -10.19
C PRO A 901 -24.36 -45.09 -11.26
N PRO A 902 -25.04 -46.20 -10.85
CA PRO A 902 -25.89 -47.00 -11.75
C PRO A 902 -27.37 -47.20 -11.32
N ARG A 903 -28.28 -46.56 -12.07
CA ARG A 903 -29.56 -47.12 -12.62
C ARG A 903 -30.71 -47.67 -11.72
N LEU A 904 -31.73 -46.82 -11.53
CA LEU A 904 -33.13 -46.95 -12.04
C LEU A 904 -33.98 -48.26 -11.86
N ARG A 905 -35.17 -48.11 -11.22
CA ARG A 905 -36.53 -48.69 -11.53
C ARG A 905 -37.47 -48.60 -10.29
N LEU A 906 -38.82 -48.59 -10.34
CA LEU A 906 -39.84 -48.13 -11.31
C LEU A 906 -41.29 -48.26 -10.70
N ARG A 907 -42.23 -47.34 -11.00
CA ARG A 907 -43.70 -47.37 -10.68
C ARG A 907 -44.07 -47.28 -9.17
N ALA A 908 -45.29 -46.92 -8.74
CA ALA A 908 -46.58 -46.66 -9.42
C ALA A 908 -47.38 -45.47 -8.81
N ALA A 909 -48.44 -45.05 -9.51
CA ALA A 909 -49.52 -44.13 -9.07
C ALA A 909 -50.87 -44.92 -9.07
N PRO A 910 -52.11 -44.35 -8.89
CA PRO A 910 -52.58 -42.97 -8.63
C PRO A 910 -53.37 -42.86 -7.27
N THR A 911 -54.48 -42.13 -6.96
CA THR A 911 -55.59 -41.48 -7.72
C THR A 911 -56.53 -40.60 -6.84
N LEU A 912 -57.28 -39.64 -7.44
CA LEU A 912 -58.51 -38.92 -6.95
C LEU A 912 -58.35 -37.89 -5.79
N LEU A 913 -59.18 -36.82 -5.60
CA LEU A 913 -60.09 -36.00 -6.46
C LEU A 913 -60.50 -34.67 -5.75
N ALA A 914 -60.97 -33.68 -6.52
CA ALA A 914 -61.95 -32.59 -6.20
C ALA A 914 -61.65 -31.47 -5.15
N ALA A 915 -61.24 -30.28 -5.66
CA ALA A 915 -61.99 -28.99 -5.76
C ALA A 915 -63.01 -28.52 -4.68
N PRO A 916 -63.39 -27.21 -4.62
CA PRO A 916 -62.66 -25.96 -4.92
C PRO A 916 -62.83 -24.82 -3.87
N GLY A 917 -62.14 -23.69 -4.02
CA GLY A 917 -62.35 -22.43 -3.26
C GLY A 917 -61.74 -21.22 -3.98
N GLN A 918 -62.29 -20.01 -3.80
CA GLN A 918 -62.00 -18.85 -4.68
C GLN A 918 -61.25 -17.69 -3.99
N GLY A 919 -60.28 -17.13 -4.72
CA GLY A 919 -60.04 -15.67 -4.83
C GLY A 919 -59.23 -14.97 -3.73
N GLN A 920 -58.03 -14.51 -4.07
CA GLN A 920 -57.77 -13.13 -4.54
C GLN A 920 -56.30 -13.01 -4.99
N GLU A 921 -56.09 -12.43 -6.17
CA GLU A 921 -54.79 -12.13 -6.79
C GLU A 921 -54.77 -10.62 -7.12
N GLU A 922 -53.61 -9.96 -6.99
CA GLU A 922 -53.15 -8.70 -7.65
C GLU A 922 -52.02 -8.03 -6.81
N GLU A 923 -50.79 -8.57 -6.88
CA GLU A 923 -49.50 -7.84 -6.68
C GLU A 923 -48.29 -8.80 -6.87
N GLU A 924 -48.14 -9.44 -8.03
CA GLU A 924 -46.96 -10.31 -8.31
C GLU A 924 -46.57 -10.36 -9.82
N GLU A 925 -46.67 -9.23 -10.54
CA GLU A 925 -46.07 -9.06 -11.88
C GLU A 925 -44.85 -8.11 -11.77
N LYS A 926 -43.67 -8.65 -11.42
CA LYS A 926 -42.38 -7.95 -11.57
C LYS A 926 -41.08 -8.74 -11.41
N GLU A 927 -41.12 -10.00 -11.00
CA GLU A 927 -39.89 -10.80 -10.81
C GLU A 927 -39.60 -11.76 -11.99
N GLU A 928 -40.51 -11.93 -12.95
CA GLU A 928 -40.29 -12.83 -14.12
C GLU A 928 -39.53 -12.18 -15.29
N GLU A 929 -39.44 -10.85 -15.38
CA GLU A 929 -38.64 -10.17 -16.44
C GLU A 929 -37.11 -10.25 -16.18
N GLU A 930 -36.65 -10.43 -14.93
CA GLU A 930 -35.21 -10.49 -14.62
C GLU A 930 -34.58 -11.88 -14.83
N GLU A 931 -35.35 -12.97 -14.93
CA GLU A 931 -34.79 -14.31 -15.24
C GLU A 931 -34.59 -14.57 -16.74
N GLU A 932 -35.34 -13.94 -17.66
CA GLU A 932 -35.15 -14.14 -19.11
C GLU A 932 -33.90 -13.40 -19.65
N GLU A 933 -33.62 -12.15 -19.23
CA GLU A 933 -32.36 -11.46 -19.62
C GLU A 933 -31.09 -12.23 -19.18
N ALA A 934 -31.20 -13.05 -18.11
CA ALA A 934 -30.10 -13.85 -17.59
C ALA A 934 -29.82 -15.13 -18.42
N GLU A 935 -30.81 -15.72 -19.09
CA GLU A 935 -30.59 -16.83 -20.03
C GLU A 935 -30.09 -16.31 -21.41
N GLU A 936 -30.38 -15.07 -21.82
CA GLU A 936 -29.85 -14.48 -23.08
C GLU A 936 -28.36 -14.09 -23.03
N GLU A 937 -27.87 -13.29 -22.05
CA GLU A 937 -26.43 -12.93 -21.99
C GLU A 937 -25.50 -14.16 -21.82
N ALA A 938 -26.03 -15.31 -21.39
CA ALA A 938 -25.30 -16.58 -21.33
C ALA A 938 -25.10 -17.26 -22.71
N SER A 939 -25.85 -16.86 -23.74
CA SER A 939 -25.82 -17.48 -25.08
C SER A 939 -24.76 -16.87 -26.03
N GLU A 940 -24.47 -15.56 -25.89
CA GLU A 940 -23.54 -14.85 -26.79
C GLU A 940 -22.05 -15.19 -26.56
N GLU A 941 -21.64 -15.75 -25.42
CA GLU A 941 -20.22 -16.12 -25.18
C GLU A 941 -19.75 -17.36 -25.98
N SER A 942 -20.60 -17.98 -26.82
CA SER A 942 -20.33 -19.28 -27.46
C SER A 942 -20.05 -19.27 -28.97
N ASN A 943 -19.94 -18.12 -29.65
CA ASN A 943 -19.85 -18.10 -31.12
C ASN A 943 -18.93 -17.01 -31.74
N SER A 944 -17.60 -17.20 -31.71
CA SER A 944 -16.65 -16.58 -32.67
C SER A 944 -15.19 -17.09 -32.54
N GLU A 945 -14.93 -18.40 -32.67
CA GLU A 945 -13.55 -18.96 -32.82
C GLU A 945 -13.53 -20.06 -33.90
N GLU A 946 -13.78 -19.68 -35.15
CA GLU A 946 -13.37 -20.43 -36.35
C GLU A 946 -12.30 -19.59 -37.09
N GLU A 947 -11.07 -20.09 -37.22
CA GLU A 947 -10.03 -19.55 -38.10
C GLU A 947 -9.60 -20.64 -39.10
N GLU A 948 -9.37 -20.24 -40.35
CA GLU A 948 -9.01 -21.13 -41.46
C GLU A 948 -7.48 -21.38 -41.49
N GLU A 949 -7.05 -22.66 -41.48
CA GLU A 949 -5.69 -23.03 -41.89
C GLU A 949 -5.73 -23.79 -43.23
N GLU A 950 -5.48 -23.09 -44.35
CA GLU A 950 -4.96 -23.71 -45.57
C GLU A 950 -3.42 -23.66 -45.58
N GLY A 951 -2.77 -24.83 -45.57
CA GLY A 951 -1.32 -24.95 -45.59
C GLY A 951 -0.86 -26.38 -45.86
N SER A 952 -0.86 -26.80 -47.13
CA SER A 952 -0.59 -28.19 -47.52
C SER A 952 0.86 -28.65 -47.28
N ASP A 953 0.98 -29.88 -46.75
CA ASP A 953 2.25 -30.56 -46.47
C ASP A 953 3.04 -30.95 -47.74
N LEU A 954 4.37 -31.09 -47.60
CA LEU A 954 5.18 -31.90 -48.52
C LEU A 954 6.45 -32.54 -47.90
N GLY A 955 6.35 -33.02 -46.65
CA GLY A 955 6.92 -34.30 -46.19
C GLY A 955 8.45 -34.48 -46.01
N THR A 956 8.83 -35.29 -45.01
CA THR A 956 9.57 -36.57 -45.19
C THR A 956 9.89 -37.26 -43.82
N VAL A 957 9.13 -38.31 -43.52
CA VAL A 957 9.50 -39.52 -42.74
C VAL A 957 10.20 -39.37 -41.37
N ALA A 958 9.42 -39.55 -40.30
CA ALA A 958 9.76 -40.44 -39.17
C ALA A 958 8.46 -40.99 -38.55
N GLU A 959 8.38 -42.29 -38.29
CA GLU A 959 7.17 -43.02 -37.87
C GLU A 959 7.49 -43.97 -36.68
N PRO A 960 6.50 -44.49 -35.93
CA PRO A 960 5.68 -43.72 -34.98
C PRO A 960 5.83 -44.23 -33.53
N CYS A 961 5.30 -43.46 -32.57
CA CYS A 961 4.93 -43.98 -31.25
C CYS A 961 3.50 -43.55 -30.90
N LEU A 962 2.53 -44.40 -31.25
CA LEU A 962 1.11 -44.18 -30.97
C LEU A 962 0.79 -44.54 -29.52
N ILE A 963 0.23 -43.61 -28.74
CA ILE A 963 -0.76 -43.84 -27.69
C ILE A 963 -1.32 -42.50 -27.17
N LEU A 964 -2.66 -42.41 -27.08
CA LEU A 964 -3.48 -41.35 -26.45
C LEU A 964 -3.51 -39.94 -27.09
N GLU A 965 -4.20 -39.85 -28.22
CA GLU A 965 -5.04 -38.70 -28.54
C GLU A 965 -6.21 -38.58 -27.53
N GLU A 966 -6.00 -37.93 -26.38
CA GLU A 966 -7.13 -37.59 -25.47
C GLU A 966 -6.95 -36.25 -24.72
N ALA A 967 -6.08 -35.38 -25.21
CA ALA A 967 -5.66 -34.14 -24.52
C ALA A 967 -6.68 -32.98 -24.57
N GLU A 968 -7.64 -33.02 -25.50
CA GLU A 968 -8.43 -31.85 -25.92
C GLU A 968 -9.63 -31.53 -25.02
N LYS A 969 -10.11 -32.49 -24.22
CA LYS A 969 -11.39 -32.36 -23.48
C LYS A 969 -11.39 -31.36 -22.32
N TYR A 970 -10.25 -30.69 -22.08
CA TYR A 970 -9.90 -30.10 -20.78
C TYR A 970 -9.04 -28.80 -20.80
N PRO A 971 -9.19 -27.84 -21.75
CA PRO A 971 -8.42 -26.59 -21.71
C PRO A 971 -8.89 -25.60 -20.63
N THR A 972 -10.19 -25.55 -20.34
CA THR A 972 -10.81 -24.53 -19.47
C THR A 972 -10.38 -24.66 -18.01
N TRP A 973 -10.53 -25.83 -17.38
CA TRP A 973 -10.10 -26.00 -15.98
C TRP A 973 -8.58 -25.83 -15.81
N LYS A 974 -7.76 -26.21 -16.81
CA LYS A 974 -6.32 -25.97 -16.80
C LYS A 974 -6.01 -24.46 -16.74
N ARG A 975 -6.70 -23.64 -17.55
CA ARG A 975 -6.61 -22.17 -17.50
C ARG A 975 -7.07 -21.62 -16.14
N THR A 976 -8.20 -22.09 -15.61
CA THR A 976 -8.74 -21.66 -14.30
C THR A 976 -7.82 -22.04 -13.13
N TRP A 977 -7.31 -23.26 -13.10
CA TRP A 977 -6.40 -23.76 -12.06
C TRP A 977 -5.05 -23.04 -12.10
N LEU A 978 -4.50 -22.78 -13.29
CA LEU A 978 -3.27 -22.01 -13.42
C LEU A 978 -3.45 -20.57 -12.93
N ARG A 979 -4.61 -19.96 -13.22
CA ARG A 979 -4.99 -18.65 -12.67
C ARG A 979 -5.12 -18.67 -11.15
N GLN A 980 -5.85 -19.63 -10.57
CA GLN A 980 -5.98 -19.78 -9.11
C GLN A 980 -4.62 -19.97 -8.44
N THR A 981 -3.72 -20.74 -9.06
CA THR A 981 -2.35 -20.97 -8.55
C THR A 981 -1.53 -19.68 -8.56
N ARG A 982 -1.62 -18.86 -9.62
CA ARG A 982 -1.01 -17.52 -9.69
C ARG A 982 -1.59 -16.57 -8.64
N GLU A 983 -2.92 -16.51 -8.50
CA GLU A 983 -3.59 -15.68 -7.50
C GLU A 983 -3.20 -16.09 -6.07
N ALA A 984 -3.07 -17.40 -5.78
CA ALA A 984 -2.59 -17.90 -4.50
C ALA A 984 -1.09 -17.64 -4.26
N GLN A 985 -0.23 -17.67 -5.29
CA GLN A 985 1.17 -17.26 -5.18
C GLN A 985 1.29 -15.74 -4.92
N MET A 986 0.52 -14.91 -5.64
CA MET A 986 0.48 -13.46 -5.46
C MET A 986 -0.03 -13.10 -4.06
N LYS A 987 -1.09 -13.74 -3.57
CA LYS A 987 -1.59 -13.57 -2.18
C LYS A 987 -0.50 -13.85 -1.14
N ARG A 988 0.24 -14.96 -1.28
CA ARG A 988 1.33 -15.34 -0.36
C ARG A 988 2.51 -14.37 -0.45
N PHE A 989 2.89 -13.92 -1.64
CA PHE A 989 3.89 -12.87 -1.82
C PHE A 989 3.48 -11.56 -1.14
N CYS A 990 2.25 -11.09 -1.36
CA CYS A 990 1.71 -9.88 -0.75
C CYS A 990 1.56 -9.99 0.78
N LYS A 991 1.11 -11.14 1.31
CA LYS A 991 1.06 -11.45 2.76
C LYS A 991 2.47 -11.37 3.36
N ALA A 992 3.45 -12.04 2.75
CA ALA A 992 4.84 -12.02 3.18
C ALA A 992 5.44 -10.61 3.18
N GLN A 993 5.20 -9.84 2.11
CA GLN A 993 5.77 -8.51 1.95
C GLN A 993 5.08 -7.45 2.84
N ALA A 994 3.79 -7.59 3.12
CA ALA A 994 3.09 -6.81 4.14
C ALA A 994 3.65 -7.11 5.55
N ILE A 995 3.92 -8.37 5.86
CA ILE A 995 4.56 -8.79 7.12
C ILE A 995 5.99 -8.25 7.22
N GLN A 996 6.79 -8.31 6.14
CA GLN A 996 8.13 -7.70 6.11
C GLN A 996 8.05 -6.22 6.50
N ARG A 997 7.21 -5.46 5.78
CA ARG A 997 7.00 -4.03 6.01
C ARG A 997 6.59 -3.77 7.46
N ARG A 998 5.64 -4.54 8.02
CA ARG A 998 5.15 -4.30 9.37
C ARG A 998 6.21 -4.59 10.44
N LEU A 999 7.00 -5.66 10.27
CA LEU A 999 8.17 -5.97 11.11
C LEU A 999 9.28 -4.90 11.01
N GLU A 1000 9.29 -4.06 9.97
CA GLU A 1000 10.20 -2.92 9.84
C GLU A 1000 9.63 -1.63 10.44
N GLU A 1001 8.34 -1.35 10.25
CA GLU A 1001 7.62 -0.27 10.95
C GLU A 1001 7.68 -0.44 12.48
N ILE A 1002 7.52 -1.69 12.95
CA ILE A 1002 7.70 -2.04 14.36
C ILE A 1002 9.14 -1.74 14.79
N GLU A 1003 10.17 -2.16 14.05
CA GLU A 1003 11.58 -1.89 14.40
C GLU A 1003 11.88 -0.39 14.55
N VAL A 1004 11.41 0.44 13.62
CA VAL A 1004 11.61 1.89 13.64
C VAL A 1004 10.89 2.53 14.83
N THR A 1005 9.66 2.10 15.11
CA THR A 1005 8.91 2.61 16.29
C THR A 1005 9.48 2.09 17.61
N PHE A 1006 10.05 0.88 17.64
CA PHE A 1006 10.76 0.31 18.79
C PHE A 1006 11.96 1.19 19.18
N GLN A 1007 12.81 1.56 18.21
CA GLN A 1007 13.97 2.41 18.47
C GLN A 1007 13.60 3.79 19.03
N GLU A 1008 12.44 4.34 18.67
CA GLU A 1008 11.96 5.62 19.21
C GLU A 1008 11.40 5.45 20.63
N VAL A 1009 10.64 4.38 20.87
CA VAL A 1009 10.15 3.98 22.20
C VAL A 1009 11.32 3.71 23.16
N GLU A 1010 12.37 3.02 22.71
CA GLU A 1010 13.61 2.79 23.46
C GLU A 1010 14.31 4.10 23.83
N LYS A 1011 14.56 5.01 22.88
CA LYS A 1011 15.21 6.31 23.16
C LYS A 1011 14.43 7.12 24.21
N GLN A 1012 13.11 7.18 24.07
CA GLN A 1012 12.23 7.88 25.02
C GLN A 1012 12.26 7.20 26.40
N GLY A 1013 12.18 5.87 26.44
CA GLY A 1013 12.25 5.08 27.66
C GLY A 1013 13.57 5.21 28.42
N ILE A 1014 14.70 5.09 27.73
CA ILE A 1014 16.05 5.26 28.31
C ILE A 1014 16.21 6.68 28.87
N LYS A 1015 15.69 7.70 28.18
CA LYS A 1015 15.74 9.09 28.64
C LYS A 1015 14.94 9.30 29.94
N LEU A 1016 13.72 8.77 30.00
CA LEU A 1016 12.86 8.81 31.18
C LEU A 1016 13.44 8.03 32.36
N GLU A 1017 13.94 6.82 32.13
CA GLU A 1017 14.51 5.98 33.19
C GLU A 1017 15.83 6.53 33.75
N LYS A 1018 16.59 7.30 32.96
CA LYS A 1018 17.73 8.08 33.46
C LYS A 1018 17.30 9.21 34.38
N PHE A 1019 16.37 10.06 33.98
CA PHE A 1019 15.87 11.15 34.84
C PHE A 1019 15.32 10.63 36.18
N LEU A 1020 14.59 9.51 36.15
CA LEU A 1020 14.06 8.82 37.35
C LEU A 1020 15.13 8.21 38.29
N ARG A 1021 16.39 8.10 37.84
CA ARG A 1021 17.52 7.49 38.58
C ARG A 1021 18.62 8.49 38.94
N GLU A 1022 18.86 9.50 38.11
CA GLU A 1022 19.94 10.48 38.27
C GLU A 1022 19.53 11.63 39.22
N GLU A 1023 18.25 12.03 39.25
CA GLU A 1023 17.75 13.06 40.18
C GLU A 1023 17.35 12.49 41.55
N GLY A 1024 18.34 12.15 42.37
CA GLY A 1024 18.17 11.67 43.75
C GLY A 1024 17.56 12.67 44.76
N GLY A 1025 16.96 13.77 44.30
CA GLY A 1025 16.38 14.84 45.11
C GLY A 1025 15.20 15.58 44.47
N ALA A 1026 14.61 15.05 43.39
CA ALA A 1026 13.48 15.68 42.69
C ALA A 1026 12.18 15.68 43.50
N GLN A 1027 11.35 16.71 43.29
CA GLN A 1027 10.02 16.84 43.88
C GLN A 1027 9.08 15.71 43.40
N GLY A 1028 8.29 15.15 44.32
CA GLY A 1028 7.56 13.89 44.11
C GLY A 1028 6.59 13.88 42.92
N ASP A 1029 6.00 15.02 42.61
CA ASP A 1029 5.02 15.18 41.52
C ASP A 1029 5.67 15.01 40.14
N LEU A 1030 6.88 15.58 39.94
CA LEU A 1030 7.64 15.47 38.71
C LEU A 1030 8.10 14.02 38.48
N ARG A 1031 8.56 13.36 39.55
CA ARG A 1031 8.90 11.93 39.55
C ARG A 1031 7.68 11.06 39.19
N THR A 1032 6.50 11.44 39.65
CA THR A 1032 5.23 10.75 39.35
C THR A 1032 4.82 10.96 37.88
N GLN A 1033 5.01 12.16 37.34
CA GLN A 1033 4.77 12.46 35.92
C GLN A 1033 5.69 11.62 35.01
N TRP A 1034 7.00 11.56 35.30
CA TRP A 1034 7.94 10.73 34.53
C TRP A 1034 7.66 9.23 34.67
N MET A 1035 7.21 8.76 35.85
CA MET A 1035 6.83 7.36 36.04
C MET A 1035 5.58 6.98 35.24
N ASN A 1036 4.58 7.86 35.16
CA ASN A 1036 3.41 7.67 34.31
C ASN A 1036 3.76 7.68 32.81
N GLN A 1037 4.68 8.57 32.39
CA GLN A 1037 5.20 8.58 31.01
C GLN A 1037 5.99 7.30 30.70
N LEU A 1038 6.84 6.83 31.62
CA LEU A 1038 7.58 5.57 31.45
C LEU A 1038 6.64 4.37 31.38
N LEU A 1039 5.58 4.33 32.18
CA LEU A 1039 4.55 3.27 32.12
C LEU A 1039 3.86 3.25 30.75
N HIS A 1040 3.49 4.39 30.20
CA HIS A 1040 2.90 4.47 28.85
C HIS A 1040 3.88 4.00 27.76
N VAL A 1041 5.17 4.36 27.87
CA VAL A 1041 6.23 3.89 26.96
C VAL A 1041 6.43 2.37 27.06
N VAL A 1042 6.36 1.79 28.27
CA VAL A 1042 6.41 0.33 28.50
C VAL A 1042 5.16 -0.37 27.95
N GLN A 1043 3.96 0.17 28.15
CA GLN A 1043 2.73 -0.38 27.55
C GLN A 1043 2.82 -0.40 26.02
N LYS A 1044 3.30 0.70 25.42
CA LYS A 1044 3.52 0.81 23.97
C LYS A 1044 4.58 -0.19 23.46
N LYS A 1045 5.68 -0.39 24.21
CA LYS A 1045 6.65 -1.47 23.92
C LYS A 1045 5.97 -2.83 23.93
N ASN A 1046 5.24 -3.17 24.99
CA ASN A 1046 4.64 -4.51 25.14
C ASN A 1046 3.62 -4.81 24.04
N SER A 1047 2.84 -3.80 23.61
CA SER A 1047 1.97 -3.90 22.42
C SER A 1047 2.76 -4.20 21.14
N LEU A 1048 3.89 -3.49 20.90
CA LEU A 1048 4.77 -3.74 19.75
C LEU A 1048 5.45 -5.12 19.80
N VAL A 1049 5.79 -5.63 20.99
CA VAL A 1049 6.34 -7.00 21.16
C VAL A 1049 5.27 -8.06 20.88
N SER A 1050 4.03 -7.87 21.33
CA SER A 1050 2.93 -8.80 21.04
C SER A 1050 2.66 -8.86 19.52
N GLU A 1051 2.62 -7.70 18.86
CA GLU A 1051 2.47 -7.60 17.40
C GLU A 1051 3.66 -8.19 16.63
N GLU A 1052 4.90 -7.98 17.10
CA GLU A 1052 6.11 -8.63 16.54
C GLU A 1052 5.97 -10.16 16.61
N SER A 1053 5.46 -10.71 17.71
CA SER A 1053 5.23 -12.15 17.87
C SER A 1053 4.19 -12.70 16.89
N ASP A 1054 3.05 -12.03 16.71
CA ASP A 1054 1.99 -12.51 15.80
C ASP A 1054 2.45 -12.53 14.34
N LEU A 1055 3.19 -11.50 13.94
CA LEU A 1055 3.79 -11.41 12.61
C LEU A 1055 4.83 -12.53 12.39
N MET A 1056 5.58 -12.93 13.42
CA MET A 1056 6.51 -14.06 13.33
C MET A 1056 5.78 -15.42 13.23
N ILE A 1057 4.62 -15.59 13.86
CA ILE A 1057 3.77 -16.79 13.63
C ILE A 1057 3.26 -16.79 12.18
N ALA A 1058 2.82 -15.65 11.65
CA ALA A 1058 2.39 -15.53 10.25
C ALA A 1058 3.54 -15.76 9.24
N VAL A 1059 4.80 -15.50 9.61
CA VAL A 1059 5.99 -15.94 8.83
C VAL A 1059 6.12 -17.45 8.83
N GLN A 1060 5.93 -18.13 9.97
CA GLN A 1060 6.00 -19.59 10.05
C GLN A 1060 4.86 -20.27 9.28
N GLU A 1061 3.65 -19.73 9.39
CA GLU A 1061 2.49 -20.14 8.57
C GLU A 1061 2.80 -20.05 7.07
N LEU A 1062 3.34 -18.92 6.59
CA LEU A 1062 3.75 -18.73 5.19
C LEU A 1062 4.84 -19.70 4.72
N LYS A 1063 5.80 -20.05 5.58
CA LYS A 1063 6.81 -21.09 5.28
C LYS A 1063 6.11 -22.45 5.06
N LEU A 1064 5.12 -22.79 5.88
CA LEU A 1064 4.32 -24.02 5.75
C LEU A 1064 3.32 -23.97 4.57
N GLU A 1065 2.79 -22.80 4.19
CA GLU A 1065 1.98 -22.60 2.98
C GLU A 1065 2.80 -22.87 1.70
N GLU A 1066 4.04 -22.39 1.64
CA GLU A 1066 4.93 -22.68 0.51
C GLU A 1066 5.37 -24.14 0.47
N GLN A 1067 5.72 -24.75 1.60
CA GLN A 1067 6.06 -26.17 1.66
C GLN A 1067 4.90 -27.07 1.18
N GLN A 1068 3.67 -26.84 1.66
CA GLN A 1068 2.51 -27.59 1.17
C GLN A 1068 2.33 -27.41 -0.35
N CYS A 1069 2.38 -26.16 -0.85
CA CYS A 1069 2.20 -25.89 -2.28
C CYS A 1069 3.26 -26.58 -3.16
N GLN A 1070 4.51 -26.67 -2.69
CA GLN A 1070 5.57 -27.39 -3.39
C GLN A 1070 5.37 -28.91 -3.36
N LEU A 1071 4.91 -29.48 -2.24
CA LEU A 1071 4.58 -30.90 -2.12
C LEU A 1071 3.37 -31.28 -2.98
N ASP A 1072 2.31 -30.47 -2.98
CA ASP A 1072 1.13 -30.65 -3.85
C ASP A 1072 1.50 -30.63 -5.34
N GLN A 1073 2.43 -29.76 -5.75
CA GLN A 1073 2.93 -29.71 -7.13
C GLN A 1073 3.80 -30.91 -7.52
N GLN A 1074 4.38 -31.62 -6.55
CA GLN A 1074 5.08 -32.88 -6.79
C GLN A 1074 4.08 -34.04 -6.82
N LEU A 1075 3.19 -34.13 -5.83
CA LEU A 1075 2.14 -35.15 -5.71
C LEU A 1075 1.25 -35.21 -6.96
N ARG A 1076 0.86 -34.05 -7.51
CA ARG A 1076 0.05 -33.97 -8.75
C ARG A 1076 0.72 -34.63 -9.97
N ARG A 1077 2.05 -34.73 -10.02
CA ARG A 1077 2.78 -35.43 -11.10
C ARG A 1077 2.58 -36.94 -11.05
N TYR A 1078 2.36 -37.49 -9.85
CA TYR A 1078 2.07 -38.91 -9.63
C TYR A 1078 0.57 -39.18 -9.72
N MET A 1079 -0.28 -38.30 -9.18
CA MET A 1079 -1.75 -38.41 -9.28
C MET A 1079 -2.30 -38.30 -10.72
N HIS A 1080 -1.55 -37.72 -11.66
CA HIS A 1080 -1.88 -37.72 -13.08
C HIS A 1080 -1.40 -38.98 -13.85
N LYS A 1081 -0.77 -39.94 -13.18
CA LYS A 1081 -0.46 -41.28 -13.73
C LYS A 1081 -1.45 -42.30 -13.18
N GLU A 1082 -1.91 -43.22 -14.03
CA GLU A 1082 -2.69 -44.36 -13.55
C GLU A 1082 -1.88 -45.23 -12.59
N GLU A 1083 -2.53 -45.74 -11.55
CA GLU A 1083 -1.89 -46.54 -10.49
C GLU A 1083 -1.21 -47.80 -11.03
N ALA A 1084 -1.68 -48.37 -12.15
CA ALA A 1084 -1.04 -49.50 -12.82
C ALA A 1084 0.29 -49.15 -13.51
N LEU A 1085 0.49 -47.88 -13.90
CA LEU A 1085 1.64 -47.41 -14.68
C LEU A 1085 2.78 -46.83 -13.83
N LYS A 1086 2.55 -46.59 -12.54
CA LYS A 1086 3.59 -46.10 -11.60
C LYS A 1086 4.67 -47.18 -11.37
N THR A 1087 5.94 -46.79 -11.33
CA THR A 1087 7.02 -47.69 -10.90
C THR A 1087 6.97 -47.91 -9.37
N PRO A 1088 7.62 -48.96 -8.80
CA PRO A 1088 7.72 -49.09 -7.35
C PRO A 1088 8.45 -47.92 -6.68
N GLU A 1089 9.40 -47.28 -7.39
CA GLU A 1089 10.11 -46.08 -6.93
C GLU A 1089 9.19 -44.87 -6.91
N GLU A 1090 8.34 -44.69 -7.92
CA GLU A 1090 7.34 -43.62 -7.95
C GLU A 1090 6.31 -43.76 -6.83
N ARG A 1091 5.86 -44.99 -6.54
CA ARG A 1091 5.01 -45.28 -5.36
C ARG A 1091 5.75 -45.10 -4.03
N ALA A 1092 7.09 -45.09 -4.00
CA ALA A 1092 7.84 -44.74 -2.80
C ALA A 1092 7.91 -43.22 -2.63
N ALA A 1093 8.28 -42.49 -3.68
CA ALA A 1093 8.30 -41.03 -3.71
C ALA A 1093 6.93 -40.40 -3.39
N GLU A 1094 5.84 -40.97 -3.92
CA GLU A 1094 4.47 -40.51 -3.65
C GLU A 1094 4.07 -40.67 -2.17
N ARG A 1095 4.43 -41.80 -1.54
CA ARG A 1095 4.20 -42.03 -0.11
C ARG A 1095 5.06 -41.13 0.78
N GLU A 1096 6.29 -40.85 0.36
CA GLU A 1096 7.19 -39.90 1.04
C GLU A 1096 6.64 -38.47 0.99
N ILE A 1097 6.17 -38.01 -0.18
CA ILE A 1097 5.52 -36.69 -0.34
C ILE A 1097 4.26 -36.59 0.55
N LEU A 1098 3.45 -37.65 0.64
CA LEU A 1098 2.28 -37.69 1.53
C LEU A 1098 2.66 -37.66 3.01
N ALA A 1099 3.75 -38.33 3.42
CA ALA A 1099 4.26 -38.26 4.78
C ALA A 1099 4.75 -36.85 5.15
N GLN A 1100 5.45 -36.18 4.23
CA GLN A 1100 5.89 -34.78 4.38
C GLN A 1100 4.69 -33.81 4.43
N LEU A 1101 3.60 -34.10 3.69
CA LEU A 1101 2.37 -33.31 3.75
C LEU A 1101 1.71 -33.39 5.14
N LEU A 1102 1.67 -34.59 5.74
CA LEU A 1102 1.14 -34.80 7.10
C LEU A 1102 1.99 -34.10 8.17
N ASP A 1103 3.32 -34.08 8.03
CA ASP A 1103 4.22 -33.32 8.90
C ASP A 1103 3.96 -31.80 8.80
N VAL A 1104 3.74 -31.26 7.60
CA VAL A 1104 3.34 -29.85 7.41
C VAL A 1104 1.99 -29.53 8.07
N VAL A 1105 1.01 -30.44 8.02
CA VAL A 1105 -0.27 -30.29 8.74
C VAL A 1105 -0.08 -30.28 10.26
N ASN A 1106 0.71 -31.22 10.80
CA ASN A 1106 1.01 -31.28 12.24
C ASN A 1106 1.73 -30.01 12.74
N LYS A 1107 2.64 -29.45 11.92
CA LYS A 1107 3.30 -28.18 12.22
C LYS A 1107 2.31 -27.00 12.24
N ARG A 1108 1.32 -26.93 11.33
CA ARG A 1108 0.26 -25.91 11.41
C ARG A 1108 -0.61 -26.06 12.64
N ASN A 1109 -1.00 -27.28 13.01
CA ASN A 1109 -1.77 -27.54 14.24
C ASN A 1109 -1.03 -27.02 15.48
N THR A 1110 0.30 -27.14 15.50
CA THR A 1110 1.15 -26.58 16.57
C THR A 1110 1.08 -25.04 16.62
N LEU A 1111 1.11 -24.36 15.47
CA LEU A 1111 0.96 -22.88 15.42
C LEU A 1111 -0.43 -22.43 15.90
N ILE A 1112 -1.48 -23.16 15.53
CA ILE A 1112 -2.86 -22.87 15.96
C ILE A 1112 -2.99 -23.01 17.48
N HIS A 1113 -2.38 -24.03 18.08
CA HIS A 1113 -2.33 -24.16 19.54
C HIS A 1113 -1.62 -23.00 20.23
N ILE A 1114 -0.48 -22.53 19.69
CA ILE A 1114 0.26 -21.37 20.23
C ILE A 1114 -0.58 -20.09 20.14
N GLN A 1115 -1.30 -19.87 19.04
CA GLN A 1115 -2.21 -18.72 18.88
C GLN A 1115 -3.39 -18.78 19.87
N GLU A 1116 -3.99 -19.95 20.08
CA GLU A 1116 -5.10 -20.10 21.03
C GLU A 1116 -4.65 -19.96 22.48
N GLU A 1117 -3.48 -20.50 22.86
CA GLU A 1117 -2.89 -20.31 24.19
C GLU A 1117 -2.57 -18.84 24.46
N LYS A 1118 -2.04 -18.12 23.47
CA LYS A 1118 -1.85 -16.67 23.54
C LYS A 1118 -3.19 -15.94 23.71
N ARG A 1119 -4.20 -16.27 22.89
CA ARG A 1119 -5.54 -15.65 22.95
C ARG A 1119 -6.22 -15.89 24.31
N LEU A 1120 -6.08 -17.09 24.87
CA LEU A 1120 -6.58 -17.43 26.21
C LEU A 1120 -5.83 -16.69 27.31
N SER A 1121 -4.53 -16.42 27.13
CA SER A 1121 -3.72 -15.62 28.06
C SER A 1121 -4.11 -14.14 28.02
N GLU A 1122 -4.32 -13.57 26.83
CA GLU A 1122 -4.78 -12.18 26.65
C GLU A 1122 -6.22 -11.95 27.13
N LEU A 1123 -7.06 -13.01 27.18
CA LEU A 1123 -8.39 -12.98 27.82
C LEU A 1123 -8.36 -13.10 29.36
N GLN A 1124 -7.20 -13.36 29.96
CA GLN A 1124 -7.02 -13.51 31.41
C GLN A 1124 -6.26 -12.33 32.06
N ALA A 1125 -5.81 -11.36 31.26
CA ALA A 1125 -5.00 -10.20 31.68
C ALA A 1125 -5.81 -8.89 31.83
#